data_AF-A0A0F9ILY1-F1
#
_entry.id   AF-A0A0F9ILY1-F1
#
_cell.length_a   1.000
_cell.length_b   1.000
_cell.length_c   1.000
_cell.angle_alpha   90.00
_cell.angle_beta   90.00
_cell.angle_gamma   90.00
#
_symmetry.space_group_name_H-M   'P 1'
#
loop_
_entity.id
_entity.type
_entity.pdbx_description
1 polymer ?
#
loop_
_entity_poly.entity_id
_entity_poly.type
_entity_poly.pdbx_seq_one_letter_code
_entity_poly.pdbx_strand_id
1 'polypeptide(L)'
;MNYFNIEGYIALSEEKLKEIVEKEALGVVQELFKLLNNNFQKYSNAVSILFHKMEQIAHKPLEKTLILFLKKGHQLDHMFKLGIIEYISSEGLIQALSDSDSNLFDSIISYLIYSRTSYHIARLFYRIRNFTPISNDTVTKALIKYFEKVGIDLFFQTKIFENILQEEEFIALINAESVNFIEKFIKLIGESYEFLRDYGDFFNWMTYDAPEVFFEKIREATPNHLEGKILNDLKREDKNKFLYILHSNLLRFVRLKQVISLLSDEKSNFFNLFLEIIKDLIKENDYILASLGNYFYSLGELFSKSLKEKVLRIIEKSDLDDLNTLITLRWIECLSVDELKELFNNPSIKLGESLESLLKEVLHNAYDSEEIDLASLANLFYKIHVHIDNEYIFKITEVKDYEGENELKEDFLYYLAVSISKVRNEDADSLIKLLKLIDSEGNFQFVSYEGKKYIASNNNLNLEKKGIEDIDQIKNLSELRNLTLLNLSGNKISEIKGLDNLTKLTRLSLQNNSIKKISGLCNLKNLTYLSLSNNRINEIEGLEGLFNLYELWLNNNSISEIKGLKDLENLGTLELYSNDITELKGLSAQKKLWRLSISENKLAELKGLDSCNNLHTLYLGQNSFTEIKGLQNLMSLESLDLSDSKIIKIEGLESLKNLKYLNLRGNIISKIENLQSLMSLVDIRLAANKISELKGLENLTKLKTISMGKNMISSNIIHQLGGYRSYEEGYVKDAQKFVKYCTEIREKEELRKLKKLEVVQEFEVNKYITIKLEGNVTKIYLKGKMIEYTLRGDFREICSDFQIWSEKNYEMHFFDLKLSFTLLKRLAEEGDPIAKRVFKNEILRRLDTGNITEISNLILDRYLDHLDFEELERYADNLPLLNSFNLLLEKEFLNIYLKGIKEHGR
;
A
#
# COMPACT_ATOMS: atom_id res chain seq x y z
N MET A 1 -10.73 40.92 22.65
CA MET A 1 -12.16 40.83 22.29
C MET A 1 -12.52 41.64 21.05
N ASN A 2 -12.37 42.97 21.01
CA ASN A 2 -12.59 43.75 19.76
C ASN A 2 -11.70 43.33 18.57
N TYR A 3 -10.58 42.66 18.82
CA TYR A 3 -9.68 42.10 17.80
C TYR A 3 -10.05 40.69 17.31
N PHE A 4 -10.88 39.97 18.07
CA PHE A 4 -11.26 38.58 17.79
C PHE A 4 -12.78 38.54 17.66
N ASN A 5 -13.29 38.80 16.45
CA ASN A 5 -14.70 38.63 16.16
C ASN A 5 -15.00 37.12 16.09
N ILE A 6 -15.51 36.53 17.17
CA ILE A 6 -15.63 35.08 17.32
C ILE A 6 -16.83 34.49 16.54
N GLU A 7 -17.69 35.33 15.94
CA GLU A 7 -18.75 34.87 15.02
C GLU A 7 -18.36 34.92 13.53
N GLY A 8 -17.11 35.28 13.21
CA GLY A 8 -16.56 35.22 11.84
C GLY A 8 -15.03 35.05 11.88
N TYR A 9 -14.57 33.82 11.61
CA TYR A 9 -13.18 33.36 11.78
C TYR A 9 -12.09 34.33 11.25
N ILE A 10 -11.43 35.00 12.21
CA ILE A 10 -10.06 35.53 12.30
C ILE A 10 -9.52 36.34 11.09
N ALA A 11 -9.48 37.68 11.26
CA ALA A 11 -8.74 38.64 10.43
C ALA A 11 -7.49 39.20 11.15
N LEU A 12 -6.63 38.33 11.69
CA LEU A 12 -5.33 38.69 12.24
C LEU A 12 -4.23 37.91 11.51
N SER A 13 -3.19 38.60 11.05
CA SER A 13 -2.01 37.95 10.47
C SER A 13 -1.27 37.12 11.53
N GLU A 14 -0.66 36.01 11.11
CA GLU A 14 0.08 35.12 12.01
C GLU A 14 1.19 35.85 12.77
N GLU A 15 1.87 36.80 12.13
CA GLU A 15 2.89 37.65 12.76
C GLU A 15 2.33 38.47 13.92
N LYS A 16 1.13 39.04 13.77
CA LYS A 16 0.50 39.86 14.81
C LYS A 16 -0.05 39.00 15.94
N LEU A 17 -0.58 37.82 15.63
CA LEU A 17 -0.99 36.85 16.65
C LEU A 17 0.23 36.36 17.46
N LYS A 18 1.35 36.06 16.79
CA LYS A 18 2.60 35.67 17.45
C LYS A 18 3.13 36.77 18.38
N GLU A 19 3.15 38.03 17.91
CA GLU A 19 3.57 39.17 18.74
C GLU A 19 2.70 39.32 20.01
N ILE A 20 1.38 39.17 19.87
CA ILE A 20 0.43 39.26 20.99
C ILE A 20 0.65 38.11 21.99
N VAL A 21 0.83 36.87 21.50
CA VAL A 21 1.06 35.72 22.39
C VAL A 21 2.41 35.82 23.10
N GLU A 22 3.47 36.27 22.40
CA GLU A 22 4.78 36.44 23.02
C GLU A 22 4.81 37.54 24.10
N LYS A 23 4.02 38.61 23.95
CA LYS A 23 3.97 39.73 24.91
C LYS A 23 2.91 39.57 26.01
N GLU A 24 1.73 39.02 25.69
CA GLU A 24 0.55 39.04 26.55
C GLU A 24 -0.20 37.69 26.65
N ALA A 25 0.48 36.55 26.45
CA ALA A 25 -0.14 35.20 26.54
C ALA A 25 -1.06 35.03 27.77
N LEU A 26 -0.64 35.51 28.95
CA LEU A 26 -1.43 35.42 30.17
C LEU A 26 -2.78 36.14 30.05
N GLY A 27 -2.79 37.37 29.53
CA GLY A 27 -4.01 38.17 29.35
C GLY A 27 -4.95 37.55 28.31
N VAL A 28 -4.39 37.03 27.22
CA VAL A 28 -5.15 36.34 26.16
C VAL A 28 -5.83 35.10 26.70
N VAL A 29 -5.09 34.22 27.39
CA VAL A 29 -5.63 32.99 27.97
C VAL A 29 -6.70 33.28 29.04
N GLN A 30 -6.52 34.32 29.86
CA GLN A 30 -7.52 34.75 30.85
C GLN A 30 -8.85 35.17 30.20
N GLU A 31 -8.79 35.97 29.14
CA GLU A 31 -10.00 36.41 28.43
C GLU A 31 -10.70 35.26 27.68
N LEU A 32 -9.94 34.33 27.10
CA LEU A 32 -10.51 33.13 26.47
C LEU A 32 -11.24 32.23 27.47
N PHE A 33 -10.69 32.04 28.67
CA PHE A 33 -11.41 31.29 29.71
C PHE A 33 -12.63 32.07 30.26
N LYS A 34 -12.57 33.40 30.38
CA LYS A 34 -13.76 34.21 30.73
C LYS A 34 -14.89 34.04 29.71
N LEU A 35 -14.56 34.02 28.42
CA LEU A 35 -15.51 33.75 27.34
C LEU A 35 -16.19 32.38 27.49
N LEU A 36 -15.40 31.35 27.76
CA LEU A 36 -15.90 29.99 27.96
C LEU A 36 -16.82 29.88 29.19
N ASN A 37 -16.49 30.59 30.28
CA ASN A 37 -17.37 30.66 31.46
C ASN A 37 -18.73 31.28 31.14
N ASN A 38 -18.79 32.26 30.23
CA ASN A 38 -20.03 32.95 29.89
C ASN A 38 -20.94 32.15 28.94
N ASN A 39 -20.38 31.39 27.99
CA ASN A 39 -21.15 30.47 27.13
C ASN A 39 -20.25 29.41 26.46
N PHE A 40 -20.04 28.28 27.14
CA PHE A 40 -19.15 27.22 26.67
C PHE A 40 -19.59 26.62 25.32
N GLN A 41 -20.89 26.31 25.14
CA GLN A 41 -21.40 25.71 23.89
C GLN A 41 -21.20 26.61 22.68
N LYS A 42 -21.30 27.92 22.86
CA LYS A 42 -21.15 28.88 21.76
C LYS A 42 -19.69 29.07 21.33
N TYR A 43 -18.74 28.99 22.26
CA TYR A 43 -17.36 29.43 22.02
C TYR A 43 -16.30 28.32 22.07
N SER A 44 -16.63 27.11 22.53
CA SER A 44 -15.69 25.98 22.67
C SER A 44 -14.89 25.67 21.41
N ASN A 45 -15.55 25.57 20.24
CA ASN A 45 -14.90 25.26 18.97
C ASN A 45 -13.93 26.36 18.51
N ALA A 46 -14.36 27.62 18.58
CA ALA A 46 -13.54 28.75 18.16
C ALA A 46 -12.31 28.90 19.07
N VAL A 47 -12.49 28.72 20.39
CA VAL A 47 -11.40 28.80 21.37
C VAL A 47 -10.41 27.63 21.19
N SER A 48 -10.89 26.41 20.93
CA SER A 48 -10.02 25.25 20.65
C SER A 48 -9.13 25.46 19.41
N ILE A 49 -9.71 25.96 18.31
CA ILE A 49 -8.96 26.29 17.08
C ILE A 49 -7.92 27.38 17.34
N LEU A 50 -8.25 28.38 18.18
CA LEU A 50 -7.31 29.44 18.53
C LEU A 50 -6.13 28.91 19.35
N PHE A 51 -6.37 28.06 20.35
CA PHE A 51 -5.30 27.43 21.13
C PHE A 51 -4.38 26.58 20.26
N HIS A 52 -4.92 25.84 19.30
CA HIS A 52 -4.11 25.06 18.36
C HIS A 52 -3.22 25.97 17.49
N LYS A 53 -3.76 27.08 16.97
CA LYS A 53 -2.95 28.05 16.20
C LYS A 53 -1.89 28.74 17.06
N MET A 54 -2.22 29.09 18.30
CA MET A 54 -1.28 29.71 19.24
C MET A 54 -0.12 28.78 19.59
N GLU A 55 -0.39 27.48 19.73
CA GLU A 55 0.64 26.46 19.97
C GLU A 55 1.62 26.37 18.80
N GLN A 56 1.13 26.32 17.56
CA GLN A 56 1.98 26.22 16.37
C GLN A 56 2.94 27.41 16.19
N ILE A 57 2.51 28.61 16.56
CA ILE A 57 3.28 29.85 16.31
C ILE A 57 4.09 30.33 17.52
N ALA A 58 3.69 29.95 18.74
CA ALA A 58 4.27 30.44 20.00
C ALA A 58 4.16 29.41 21.14
N HIS A 59 4.59 28.16 20.87
CA HIS A 59 4.54 27.04 21.82
C HIS A 59 5.10 27.38 23.21
N LYS A 60 6.36 27.84 23.32
CA LYS A 60 7.02 28.05 24.63
C LYS A 60 6.34 29.13 25.51
N PRO A 61 5.99 30.32 24.99
CA PRO A 61 5.23 31.31 25.77
C PRO A 61 3.85 30.82 26.21
N LEU A 62 3.13 30.12 25.34
CA LEU A 62 1.82 29.55 25.64
C LEU A 62 1.91 28.48 26.72
N GLU A 63 2.84 27.54 26.56
CA GLU A 63 3.10 26.46 27.51
C GLU A 63 3.42 27.02 28.91
N LYS A 64 4.33 27.99 29.01
CA LYS A 64 4.66 28.66 30.29
C LYS A 64 3.44 29.28 30.97
N THR A 65 2.54 29.83 30.16
CA THR A 65 1.28 30.42 30.66
C THR A 65 0.30 29.35 31.12
N LEU A 66 0.14 28.26 30.37
CA LEU A 66 -0.73 27.14 30.74
C LEU A 66 -0.26 26.44 32.01
N ILE A 67 1.07 26.32 32.22
CA ILE A 67 1.67 25.83 33.47
C ILE A 67 1.29 26.73 34.66
N LEU A 68 1.32 28.06 34.50
CA LEU A 68 0.89 29.00 35.54
C LEU A 68 -0.60 28.86 35.90
N PHE A 69 -1.45 28.62 34.92
CA PHE A 69 -2.88 28.37 35.14
C PHE A 69 -3.14 27.04 35.85
N LEU A 70 -2.43 25.99 35.44
CA LEU A 70 -2.44 24.70 36.13
C LEU A 70 -2.00 24.84 37.57
N LYS A 71 -0.86 25.49 37.86
CA LYS A 71 -0.36 25.70 39.22
C LYS A 71 -1.39 26.35 40.16
N LYS A 72 -2.24 27.23 39.63
CA LYS A 72 -3.28 27.93 40.41
C LYS A 72 -4.62 27.19 40.48
N GLY A 73 -4.76 26.03 39.83
CA GLY A 73 -6.00 25.25 39.77
C GLY A 73 -7.16 25.96 39.07
N HIS A 74 -6.90 27.01 38.30
CA HIS A 74 -7.95 27.81 37.65
C HIS A 74 -8.42 27.14 36.36
N GLN A 75 -9.75 27.08 36.17
CA GLN A 75 -10.38 26.75 34.88
C GLN A 75 -10.03 25.33 34.35
N LEU A 76 -9.68 24.41 35.26
CA LEU A 76 -9.33 23.02 34.97
C LEU A 76 -10.40 22.34 34.09
N ASP A 77 -11.69 22.56 34.38
CA ASP A 77 -12.80 21.99 33.61
C ASP A 77 -12.72 22.32 32.11
N HIS A 78 -12.42 23.58 31.77
CA HIS A 78 -12.28 24.01 30.40
C HIS A 78 -11.00 23.47 29.74
N MET A 79 -9.91 23.38 30.50
CA MET A 79 -8.64 22.83 30.01
C MET A 79 -8.76 21.35 29.64
N PHE A 80 -9.46 20.56 30.46
CA PHE A 80 -9.71 19.14 30.19
C PHE A 80 -10.72 18.94 29.04
N LYS A 81 -11.87 19.64 29.06
CA LYS A 81 -12.91 19.49 28.02
C LYS A 81 -12.44 19.86 26.62
N LEU A 82 -11.49 20.79 26.48
CA LEU A 82 -10.97 21.22 25.19
C LEU A 82 -9.64 20.56 24.80
N GLY A 83 -9.11 19.65 25.62
CA GLY A 83 -7.83 18.98 25.36
C GLY A 83 -6.60 19.90 25.43
N ILE A 84 -6.70 21.08 26.05
CA ILE A 84 -5.64 22.10 26.10
C ILE A 84 -4.39 21.59 26.86
N ILE A 85 -4.58 20.63 27.78
CA ILE A 85 -3.51 20.01 28.56
C ILE A 85 -2.50 19.25 27.67
N GLU A 86 -2.91 18.85 26.45
CA GLU A 86 -2.00 18.18 25.53
C GLU A 86 -0.88 19.10 25.01
N TYR A 87 -1.08 20.43 25.05
CA TYR A 87 -0.11 21.44 24.62
C TYR A 87 0.95 21.77 25.68
N ILE A 88 0.97 21.06 26.80
CA ILE A 88 2.00 21.21 27.84
C ILE A 88 2.91 20.00 27.74
N SER A 89 4.22 20.23 27.66
CA SER A 89 5.20 19.15 27.64
C SER A 89 5.17 18.35 28.95
N SER A 90 5.72 17.15 28.91
CA SER A 90 5.79 16.30 30.10
C SER A 90 6.62 16.96 31.20
N GLU A 91 7.72 17.62 30.85
CA GLU A 91 8.54 18.41 31.78
C GLU A 91 7.77 19.60 32.39
N GLY A 92 6.99 20.32 31.58
CA GLY A 92 6.14 21.42 32.03
C GLY A 92 5.04 20.99 33.00
N LEU A 93 4.43 19.81 32.76
CA LEU A 93 3.47 19.19 33.67
C LEU A 93 4.12 18.80 34.99
N ILE A 94 5.32 18.22 34.94
CA ILE A 94 6.09 17.87 36.14
C ILE A 94 6.40 19.12 36.96
N GLN A 95 6.86 20.20 36.32
CA GLN A 95 7.11 21.48 37.00
C GLN A 95 5.85 22.09 37.62
N ALA A 96 4.68 21.88 37.00
CA ALA A 96 3.40 22.32 37.55
C ALA A 96 3.02 21.55 38.84
N LEU A 97 3.31 20.24 38.87
CA LEU A 97 2.94 19.32 39.94
C LEU A 97 3.95 19.28 41.10
N SER A 98 5.23 19.52 40.83
CA SER A 98 6.30 19.49 41.85
C SER A 98 6.29 20.72 42.78
N ASP A 99 5.86 21.87 42.25
CA ASP A 99 5.89 23.17 42.95
C ASP A 99 4.53 23.55 43.56
N SER A 100 3.48 22.75 43.35
CA SER A 100 2.15 23.04 43.88
C SER A 100 1.99 22.46 45.28
N ASP A 101 1.75 23.32 46.27
CA ASP A 101 1.19 22.89 47.56
C ASP A 101 -0.03 21.99 47.27
N SER A 102 -0.16 20.91 48.04
CA SER A 102 -0.99 19.70 47.90
C SER A 102 -2.41 19.80 47.27
N ASN A 103 -2.96 21.01 47.11
CA ASN A 103 -4.29 21.28 46.62
C ASN A 103 -4.48 21.12 45.10
N LEU A 104 -3.44 21.21 44.27
CA LEU A 104 -3.61 21.03 42.82
C LEU A 104 -3.90 19.57 42.47
N PHE A 105 -3.16 18.65 43.07
CA PHE A 105 -3.35 17.21 42.88
C PHE A 105 -4.74 16.79 43.38
N ASP A 106 -5.15 17.25 44.56
CA ASP A 106 -6.49 17.01 45.12
C ASP A 106 -7.62 17.67 44.28
N SER A 107 -7.38 18.82 43.64
CA SER A 107 -8.34 19.48 42.76
C SER A 107 -8.50 18.76 41.42
N ILE A 108 -7.39 18.25 40.86
CA ILE A 108 -7.42 17.37 39.69
C ILE A 108 -8.22 16.13 40.05
N ILE A 109 -7.86 15.42 41.12
CA ILE A 109 -8.56 14.22 41.63
C ILE A 109 -10.05 14.48 41.86
N SER A 110 -10.42 15.59 42.51
CA SER A 110 -11.82 15.94 42.77
C SER A 110 -12.61 16.19 41.47
N TYR A 111 -11.96 16.75 40.45
CA TYR A 111 -12.56 16.89 39.12
C TYR A 111 -12.68 15.54 38.37
N LEU A 112 -11.73 14.62 38.56
CA LEU A 112 -11.80 13.24 38.01
C LEU A 112 -13.04 12.50 38.52
N ILE A 113 -13.44 12.74 39.77
CA ILE A 113 -14.63 12.13 40.39
C ILE A 113 -15.93 12.59 39.69
N TYR A 114 -15.95 13.80 39.13
CA TYR A 114 -17.17 14.42 38.59
C TYR A 114 -17.31 14.38 37.05
N SER A 115 -16.22 14.29 36.29
CA SER A 115 -16.22 14.68 34.87
C SER A 115 -16.41 13.56 33.82
N ARG A 116 -16.48 12.27 34.20
CA ARG A 116 -16.68 11.09 33.30
C ARG A 116 -15.80 11.04 32.01
N THR A 117 -14.76 11.85 31.87
CA THR A 117 -13.98 12.02 30.63
C THR A 117 -12.67 11.23 30.67
N SER A 118 -12.75 9.90 30.52
CA SER A 118 -11.66 8.94 30.80
C SER A 118 -10.40 9.03 29.92
N TYR A 119 -10.50 9.50 28.66
CA TYR A 119 -9.41 9.38 27.68
C TYR A 119 -8.20 10.30 27.93
N HIS A 120 -8.41 11.62 28.03
CA HIS A 120 -7.31 12.57 28.24
C HIS A 120 -6.69 12.41 29.64
N ILE A 121 -7.45 11.86 30.58
CA ILE A 121 -7.04 11.53 31.95
C ILE A 121 -6.04 10.37 31.96
N ALA A 122 -6.37 9.24 31.32
CA ALA A 122 -5.47 8.09 31.24
C ALA A 122 -4.13 8.46 30.57
N ARG A 123 -4.20 9.31 29.54
CA ARG A 123 -3.02 9.80 28.81
C ARG A 123 -2.16 10.77 29.64
N LEU A 124 -2.75 11.57 30.52
CA LEU A 124 -2.03 12.44 31.46
C LEU A 124 -1.23 11.60 32.47
N PHE A 125 -1.85 10.61 33.11
CA PHE A 125 -1.17 9.73 34.07
C PHE A 125 -0.06 8.89 33.42
N TYR A 126 -0.29 8.40 32.19
CA TYR A 126 0.72 7.72 31.40
C TYR A 126 1.95 8.61 31.13
N ARG A 127 1.74 9.88 30.76
CA ARG A 127 2.81 10.85 30.49
C ARG A 127 3.58 11.25 31.74
N ILE A 128 2.92 11.37 32.89
CA ILE A 128 3.56 11.67 34.18
C ILE A 128 4.49 10.50 34.58
N ARG A 129 4.01 9.25 34.46
CA ARG A 129 4.76 8.04 34.85
C ARG A 129 6.04 7.84 34.04
N ASN A 130 5.97 7.96 32.72
CA ASN A 130 7.12 7.65 31.85
C ASN A 130 8.31 8.62 31.97
N PHE A 131 8.14 9.78 32.62
CA PHE A 131 9.13 10.86 32.64
C PHE A 131 9.60 11.31 34.02
N THR A 132 9.25 10.62 35.12
CA THR A 132 9.78 10.96 36.46
C THR A 132 10.38 9.81 37.25
N PRO A 133 11.50 10.05 37.97
CA PRO A 133 11.90 9.31 39.16
C PRO A 133 11.29 9.96 40.42
N ILE A 134 10.00 10.33 40.38
CA ILE A 134 9.25 10.60 41.62
C ILE A 134 9.09 9.22 42.26
N SER A 135 9.43 9.07 43.54
CA SER A 135 9.31 7.78 44.21
C SER A 135 7.92 7.19 43.94
N ASN A 136 7.88 5.94 43.45
CA ASN A 136 6.65 5.19 43.16
C ASN A 136 5.61 5.33 44.29
N ASP A 137 6.06 5.55 45.52
CA ASP A 137 5.29 5.68 46.74
C ASP A 137 4.29 6.88 46.75
N THR A 138 4.62 8.06 46.19
CA THR A 138 3.69 9.21 46.25
C THR A 138 2.53 9.09 45.25
N VAL A 139 2.82 8.64 44.03
CA VAL A 139 1.80 8.39 43.00
C VAL A 139 0.92 7.20 43.40
N THR A 140 1.53 6.14 43.94
CA THR A 140 0.81 4.95 44.42
C THR A 140 -0.11 5.26 45.61
N LYS A 141 0.35 6.02 46.62
CA LYS A 141 -0.51 6.43 47.75
C LYS A 141 -1.69 7.30 47.32
N ALA A 142 -1.51 8.15 46.31
CA ALA A 142 -2.58 8.99 45.79
C ALA A 142 -3.61 8.19 44.96
N LEU A 143 -3.15 7.22 44.17
CA LEU A 143 -4.01 6.26 43.47
C LEU A 143 -4.85 5.44 44.47
N ILE A 144 -4.22 4.90 45.53
CA ILE A 144 -4.92 4.18 46.61
C ILE A 144 -6.03 5.04 47.23
N LYS A 145 -5.71 6.30 47.59
CA LYS A 145 -6.69 7.23 48.19
C LYS A 145 -7.83 7.64 47.24
N TYR A 146 -7.58 7.63 45.92
CA TYR A 146 -8.61 7.80 44.90
C TYR A 146 -9.52 6.56 44.81
N PHE A 147 -8.95 5.36 44.85
CA PHE A 147 -9.69 4.09 44.80
C PHE A 147 -10.60 3.89 46.01
N GLU A 148 -10.12 4.22 47.22
CA GLU A 148 -10.91 4.18 48.45
C GLU A 148 -12.19 5.04 48.37
N LYS A 149 -12.17 6.13 47.57
CA LYS A 149 -13.25 7.13 47.54
C LYS A 149 -14.26 6.97 46.40
N VAL A 150 -13.86 6.35 45.28
CA VAL A 150 -14.68 6.28 44.05
C VAL A 150 -15.30 4.89 43.81
N GLY A 151 -14.75 3.84 44.43
CA GLY A 151 -15.21 2.46 44.24
C GLY A 151 -14.57 1.77 43.02
N ILE A 152 -14.47 0.45 43.10
CA ILE A 152 -13.79 -0.44 42.14
C ILE A 152 -14.40 -0.36 40.72
N ASP A 153 -15.67 0.03 40.60
CA ASP A 153 -16.41 0.01 39.33
C ASP A 153 -15.85 1.01 38.29
N LEU A 154 -15.39 2.19 38.72
CA LEU A 154 -14.82 3.21 37.83
C LEU A 154 -13.36 2.90 37.43
N PHE A 155 -12.66 2.10 38.24
CA PHE A 155 -11.27 1.69 37.99
C PHE A 155 -11.18 0.81 36.75
N PHE A 156 -12.12 -0.12 36.57
CA PHE A 156 -12.19 -0.95 35.37
C PHE A 156 -12.60 -0.10 34.15
N GLN A 157 -13.61 0.77 34.26
CA GLN A 157 -14.10 1.58 33.14
C GLN A 157 -13.07 2.53 32.50
N THR A 158 -11.98 2.85 33.19
CA THR A 158 -10.98 3.82 32.72
C THR A 158 -9.74 3.19 32.08
N LYS A 159 -9.62 1.86 32.00
CA LYS A 159 -8.44 1.12 31.49
C LYS A 159 -7.09 1.56 32.11
N ILE A 160 -7.11 2.17 33.29
CA ILE A 160 -5.92 2.70 33.97
C ILE A 160 -4.92 1.58 34.34
N PHE A 161 -5.40 0.34 34.52
CA PHE A 161 -4.57 -0.82 34.87
C PHE A 161 -3.59 -1.24 33.76
N GLU A 162 -3.92 -1.04 32.48
CA GLU A 162 -3.15 -1.57 31.34
C GLU A 162 -1.76 -0.94 31.20
N ASN A 163 -1.52 0.24 31.81
CA ASN A 163 -0.27 0.98 31.62
C ASN A 163 0.30 1.66 32.89
N ILE A 164 -0.39 1.66 34.04
CA ILE A 164 -0.04 2.51 35.20
C ILE A 164 0.37 1.77 36.48
N LEU A 165 0.02 0.49 36.71
CA LEU A 165 0.55 -0.29 37.85
C LEU A 165 1.67 -1.25 37.41
N GLN A 166 2.75 -1.41 38.19
CA GLN A 166 3.65 -2.58 38.09
C GLN A 166 3.19 -3.70 39.03
N GLU A 167 3.71 -4.92 38.81
CA GLU A 167 3.38 -6.16 39.53
C GLU A 167 3.43 -6.00 41.07
N GLU A 168 4.48 -5.36 41.59
CA GLU A 168 4.70 -5.16 43.02
C GLU A 168 3.68 -4.19 43.67
N GLU A 169 3.21 -3.19 42.93
CA GLU A 169 2.24 -2.18 43.38
C GLU A 169 0.81 -2.74 43.38
N PHE A 170 0.50 -3.59 42.40
CA PHE A 170 -0.76 -4.35 42.35
C PHE A 170 -0.82 -5.38 43.48
N ILE A 171 0.29 -6.05 43.77
CA ILE A 171 0.43 -6.95 44.92
C ILE A 171 0.23 -6.18 46.24
N ALA A 172 0.79 -4.97 46.37
CA ALA A 172 0.56 -4.12 47.53
C ALA A 172 -0.93 -3.72 47.69
N LEU A 173 -1.62 -3.44 46.58
CA LEU A 173 -3.06 -3.13 46.54
C LEU A 173 -3.92 -4.34 46.99
N ILE A 174 -3.63 -5.52 46.45
CA ILE A 174 -4.29 -6.79 46.82
C ILE A 174 -4.02 -7.14 48.28
N ASN A 175 -2.81 -6.87 48.78
CA ASN A 175 -2.45 -7.11 50.17
C ASN A 175 -3.12 -6.13 51.14
N ALA A 176 -3.39 -4.89 50.72
CA ALA A 176 -4.04 -3.88 51.55
C ALA A 176 -5.55 -4.11 51.75
N GLU A 177 -6.27 -4.68 50.77
CA GLU A 177 -7.74 -4.85 50.81
C GLU A 177 -8.24 -6.31 50.73
N SER A 178 -7.37 -7.28 51.00
CA SER A 178 -7.42 -8.69 50.58
C SER A 178 -8.75 -9.50 50.63
N VAL A 179 -9.76 -9.10 51.40
CA VAL A 179 -11.04 -9.84 51.46
C VAL A 179 -12.19 -9.07 50.77
N ASN A 180 -12.23 -7.75 50.92
CA ASN A 180 -13.34 -6.92 50.43
C ASN A 180 -13.26 -6.65 48.92
N PHE A 181 -12.03 -6.61 48.38
CA PHE A 181 -11.77 -6.46 46.95
C PHE A 181 -12.20 -7.72 46.16
N ILE A 182 -11.84 -8.91 46.66
CA ILE A 182 -12.11 -10.20 45.99
C ILE A 182 -13.61 -10.53 46.01
N GLU A 183 -14.31 -10.32 47.12
CA GLU A 183 -15.77 -10.55 47.19
C GLU A 183 -16.55 -9.61 46.27
N LYS A 184 -16.20 -8.31 46.20
CA LYS A 184 -16.84 -7.36 45.28
C LYS A 184 -16.54 -7.68 43.81
N PHE A 185 -15.32 -8.10 43.50
CA PHE A 185 -14.91 -8.51 42.16
C PHE A 185 -15.71 -9.71 41.64
N ILE A 186 -15.88 -10.75 42.46
CA ILE A 186 -16.69 -11.94 42.11
C ILE A 186 -18.17 -11.55 41.90
N LYS A 187 -18.69 -10.62 42.71
CA LYS A 187 -20.07 -10.16 42.59
C LYS A 187 -20.33 -9.33 41.31
N LEU A 188 -19.37 -8.49 40.90
CA LEU A 188 -19.47 -7.73 39.64
C LEU A 188 -19.47 -8.61 38.40
N ILE A 189 -18.67 -9.70 38.40
CA ILE A 189 -18.64 -10.69 37.32
C ILE A 189 -20.01 -11.37 37.14
N GLY A 190 -20.74 -11.57 38.25
CA GLY A 190 -22.06 -12.21 38.23
C GLY A 190 -23.22 -11.33 37.78
N GLU A 191 -23.10 -10.00 37.81
CA GLU A 191 -24.24 -9.08 37.67
C GLU A 191 -24.32 -8.36 36.29
N SER A 192 -23.34 -8.47 35.39
CA SER A 192 -23.33 -7.68 34.13
C SER A 192 -22.68 -8.37 32.92
N TYR A 193 -23.49 -8.68 31.90
CA TYR A 193 -23.03 -9.20 30.58
C TYR A 193 -22.21 -8.16 29.78
N GLU A 194 -22.47 -6.86 29.96
CA GLU A 194 -21.67 -5.79 29.33
C GLU A 194 -20.25 -5.69 29.93
N PHE A 195 -20.09 -6.01 31.23
CA PHE A 195 -18.79 -6.04 31.91
C PHE A 195 -17.87 -7.16 31.41
N LEU A 196 -18.40 -8.22 30.78
CA LEU A 196 -17.59 -9.34 30.28
C LEU A 196 -17.18 -9.20 28.81
N ARG A 197 -17.93 -8.43 28.02
CA ARG A 197 -17.68 -8.21 26.59
C ARG A 197 -16.59 -7.16 26.32
N ASP A 198 -16.55 -6.08 27.10
CA ASP A 198 -15.66 -4.94 26.84
C ASP A 198 -14.24 -5.09 27.44
N TYR A 199 -14.00 -6.14 28.24
CA TYR A 199 -12.78 -6.32 29.04
C TYR A 199 -11.90 -7.52 28.63
N GLY A 200 -11.98 -7.94 27.37
CA GLY A 200 -11.20 -9.06 26.82
C GLY A 200 -9.68 -8.92 27.01
N ASP A 201 -9.15 -7.69 27.07
CA ASP A 201 -7.73 -7.40 27.29
C ASP A 201 -7.29 -7.69 28.74
N PHE A 202 -8.16 -7.48 29.74
CA PHE A 202 -7.89 -7.80 31.14
C PHE A 202 -7.81 -9.32 31.37
N PHE A 203 -8.70 -10.08 30.73
CA PHE A 203 -8.64 -11.55 30.76
C PHE A 203 -7.40 -12.08 30.03
N ASN A 204 -6.99 -11.45 28.92
CA ASN A 204 -5.71 -11.76 28.29
C ASN A 204 -4.53 -11.48 29.25
N TRP A 205 -4.49 -10.33 29.94
CA TRP A 205 -3.45 -10.04 30.94
C TRP A 205 -3.43 -11.05 32.10
N MET A 206 -4.60 -11.44 32.64
CA MET A 206 -4.69 -12.53 33.64
C MET A 206 -4.13 -13.86 33.13
N THR A 207 -4.20 -14.08 31.81
CA THR A 207 -3.77 -15.33 31.16
C THR A 207 -2.28 -15.34 30.82
N TYR A 208 -1.69 -14.19 30.51
CA TYR A 208 -0.30 -14.08 30.04
C TYR A 208 0.68 -13.51 31.10
N ASP A 209 0.23 -12.57 31.93
CA ASP A 209 1.12 -11.68 32.71
C ASP A 209 0.82 -11.61 34.22
N ALA A 210 -0.25 -12.25 34.72
CA ALA A 210 -0.61 -12.15 36.14
C ALA A 210 0.33 -12.94 37.10
N PRO A 211 0.70 -12.36 38.26
CA PRO A 211 1.55 -13.00 39.27
C PRO A 211 0.91 -14.23 39.96
N GLU A 212 1.74 -15.21 40.32
CA GLU A 212 1.33 -16.46 40.99
C GLU A 212 0.59 -16.22 42.32
N VAL A 213 0.97 -15.17 43.05
CA VAL A 213 0.37 -14.74 44.33
C VAL A 213 -1.11 -14.35 44.20
N PHE A 214 -1.53 -13.86 43.02
CA PHE A 214 -2.94 -13.51 42.76
C PHE A 214 -3.83 -14.76 42.78
N PHE A 215 -3.38 -15.84 42.15
CA PHE A 215 -4.11 -17.11 42.12
C PHE A 215 -4.08 -17.87 43.45
N GLU A 216 -3.00 -17.75 44.23
CA GLU A 216 -2.96 -18.29 45.59
C GLU A 216 -3.92 -17.57 46.55
N LYS A 217 -4.06 -16.24 46.45
CA LYS A 217 -5.03 -15.51 47.27
C LYS A 217 -6.48 -15.72 46.87
N ILE A 218 -6.77 -15.95 45.59
CA ILE A 218 -8.09 -16.45 45.15
C ILE A 218 -8.36 -17.81 45.79
N ARG A 219 -7.38 -18.73 45.76
CA ARG A 219 -7.46 -20.06 46.38
C ARG A 219 -7.69 -19.99 47.90
N GLU A 220 -7.11 -19.01 48.60
CA GLU A 220 -7.35 -18.77 50.03
C GLU A 220 -8.70 -18.09 50.33
N ALA A 221 -9.19 -17.22 49.43
CA ALA A 221 -10.41 -16.44 49.61
C ALA A 221 -11.71 -17.19 49.26
N THR A 222 -11.64 -18.33 48.57
CA THR A 222 -12.78 -19.23 48.33
C THR A 222 -12.73 -20.46 49.24
N PRO A 223 -13.22 -20.40 50.49
CA PRO A 223 -13.55 -21.61 51.24
C PRO A 223 -14.82 -22.27 50.68
N ASN A 224 -14.90 -23.60 50.86
CA ASN A 224 -15.96 -24.59 50.50
C ASN A 224 -17.44 -24.17 50.67
N HIS A 225 -17.76 -22.97 51.14
CA HIS A 225 -19.12 -22.43 51.29
C HIS A 225 -19.57 -21.50 50.14
N LEU A 226 -18.66 -20.99 49.31
CA LEU A 226 -19.04 -20.18 48.13
C LEU A 226 -19.49 -21.05 46.95
N GLU A 227 -18.90 -22.23 46.77
CA GLU A 227 -19.10 -23.11 45.60
C GLU A 227 -20.54 -23.61 45.44
N GLY A 228 -21.21 -23.96 46.55
CA GLY A 228 -22.57 -24.48 46.53
C GLY A 228 -23.66 -23.40 46.40
N LYS A 229 -23.34 -22.13 46.66
CA LYS A 229 -24.34 -21.03 46.66
C LYS A 229 -24.36 -20.31 45.32
N ILE A 230 -23.19 -20.07 44.72
CA ILE A 230 -23.04 -19.35 43.44
C ILE A 230 -23.68 -20.14 42.28
N LEU A 231 -23.49 -21.45 42.22
CA LEU A 231 -24.06 -22.30 41.17
C LEU A 231 -25.57 -22.52 41.31
N ASN A 232 -26.12 -22.42 42.53
CA ASN A 232 -27.56 -22.60 42.78
C ASN A 232 -28.36 -21.31 42.53
N ASP A 233 -27.73 -20.14 42.63
CA ASP A 233 -28.40 -18.84 42.44
C ASP A 233 -28.37 -18.32 40.97
N LEU A 234 -27.58 -18.94 40.08
CA LEU A 234 -27.50 -18.58 38.65
C LEU A 234 -28.67 -19.16 37.85
N LYS A 235 -29.39 -18.31 37.09
CA LYS A 235 -30.47 -18.74 36.20
C LYS A 235 -29.91 -19.56 35.02
N ARG A 236 -30.75 -20.43 34.45
CA ARG A 236 -30.37 -21.40 33.39
C ARG A 236 -29.69 -20.74 32.17
N GLU A 237 -30.12 -19.55 31.77
CA GLU A 237 -29.48 -18.80 30.68
C GLU A 237 -28.09 -18.25 31.03
N ASP A 238 -27.83 -17.94 32.30
CA ASP A 238 -26.57 -17.38 32.77
C ASP A 238 -25.49 -18.47 32.91
N LYS A 239 -25.90 -19.72 33.19
CA LYS A 239 -25.02 -20.90 33.18
C LYS A 239 -24.48 -21.19 31.77
N ASN A 240 -25.35 -21.22 30.76
CA ASN A 240 -24.94 -21.47 29.37
C ASN A 240 -24.02 -20.37 28.82
N LYS A 241 -24.21 -19.11 29.25
CA LYS A 241 -23.36 -17.97 28.88
C LYS A 241 -22.01 -17.98 29.60
N PHE A 242 -21.97 -18.37 30.88
CA PHE A 242 -20.73 -18.61 31.62
C PHE A 242 -19.90 -19.73 30.98
N LEU A 243 -20.55 -20.81 30.54
CA LEU A 243 -19.93 -21.96 29.87
C LEU A 243 -19.33 -21.62 28.50
N TYR A 244 -19.98 -20.75 27.71
CA TYR A 244 -19.45 -20.27 26.43
C TYR A 244 -18.15 -19.44 26.58
N ILE A 245 -18.05 -18.64 27.65
CA ILE A 245 -16.86 -17.84 27.95
C ILE A 245 -15.73 -18.72 28.51
N LEU A 246 -16.05 -19.73 29.33
CA LEU A 246 -15.09 -20.75 29.77
C LEU A 246 -14.48 -21.49 28.58
N HIS A 247 -15.32 -21.87 27.59
CA HIS A 247 -14.91 -22.48 26.32
C HIS A 247 -13.98 -21.56 25.50
N SER A 248 -14.32 -20.27 25.35
CA SER A 248 -13.47 -19.30 24.63
C SER A 248 -12.13 -19.02 25.32
N ASN A 249 -12.06 -19.15 26.65
CA ASN A 249 -10.85 -18.87 27.43
C ASN A 249 -9.97 -20.12 27.62
N LEU A 250 -10.56 -21.33 27.69
CA LEU A 250 -9.82 -22.61 27.69
C LEU A 250 -8.94 -22.77 26.43
N LEU A 251 -9.41 -22.28 25.28
CA LEU A 251 -8.65 -22.22 24.03
C LEU A 251 -7.39 -21.34 24.08
N ARG A 252 -7.23 -20.47 25.10
CA ARG A 252 -6.12 -19.49 25.20
C ARG A 252 -5.12 -19.76 26.33
N PHE A 253 -5.24 -20.86 27.08
CA PHE A 253 -4.33 -21.16 28.19
C PHE A 253 -2.92 -21.56 27.73
N VAL A 254 -1.96 -20.63 27.83
CA VAL A 254 -0.53 -20.91 27.74
C VAL A 254 0.07 -20.97 29.16
N ARG A 255 -0.32 -21.97 29.98
CA ARG A 255 0.47 -22.57 31.08
C ARG A 255 -0.10 -23.96 31.46
N LEU A 256 0.07 -24.95 30.58
CA LEU A 256 -0.44 -26.34 30.74
C LEU A 256 -0.08 -27.04 32.07
N LYS A 257 1.04 -26.68 32.74
CA LYS A 257 1.49 -27.36 33.98
C LYS A 257 0.57 -27.12 35.20
N GLN A 258 -0.07 -25.97 35.31
CA GLN A 258 -0.86 -25.61 36.50
C GLN A 258 -2.29 -26.20 36.46
N VAL A 259 -2.90 -26.30 35.28
CA VAL A 259 -4.18 -26.99 35.07
C VAL A 259 -4.03 -28.50 35.26
N ILE A 260 -2.93 -29.08 34.76
CA ILE A 260 -2.61 -30.49 35.02
C ILE A 260 -2.41 -30.74 36.52
N SER A 261 -1.73 -29.84 37.24
CA SER A 261 -1.59 -29.93 38.72
C SER A 261 -2.96 -29.97 39.43
N LEU A 262 -3.90 -29.11 39.04
CA LEU A 262 -5.26 -29.05 39.61
C LEU A 262 -6.12 -30.28 39.28
N LEU A 263 -5.97 -30.86 38.09
CA LEU A 263 -6.68 -32.08 37.65
C LEU A 263 -6.03 -33.38 38.18
N SER A 264 -4.75 -33.33 38.56
CA SER A 264 -3.97 -34.48 39.04
C SER A 264 -4.05 -34.70 40.56
N ASP A 265 -4.52 -33.71 41.33
CA ASP A 265 -4.59 -33.80 42.79
C ASP A 265 -5.74 -34.71 43.25
N GLU A 266 -5.42 -35.81 43.94
CA GLU A 266 -6.40 -36.79 44.44
C GLU A 266 -7.38 -36.22 45.49
N LYS A 267 -7.09 -35.04 46.07
CA LYS A 267 -7.97 -34.37 47.06
C LYS A 267 -8.89 -33.30 46.45
N SER A 268 -8.76 -33.03 45.16
CA SER A 268 -9.50 -31.98 44.46
C SER A 268 -10.83 -32.51 43.90
N ASN A 269 -11.96 -31.95 44.34
CA ASN A 269 -13.29 -32.25 43.75
C ASN A 269 -13.46 -31.66 42.33
N PHE A 270 -12.46 -30.95 41.82
CA PHE A 270 -12.48 -30.28 40.53
C PHE A 270 -12.57 -31.26 39.35
N PHE A 271 -11.95 -32.45 39.44
CA PHE A 271 -12.01 -33.46 38.37
C PHE A 271 -13.42 -34.07 38.22
N ASN A 272 -14.12 -34.30 39.34
CA ASN A 272 -15.50 -34.81 39.31
C ASN A 272 -16.49 -33.74 38.84
N LEU A 273 -16.31 -32.49 39.29
CA LEU A 273 -17.08 -31.34 38.80
C LEU A 273 -16.89 -31.13 37.28
N PHE A 274 -15.66 -31.29 36.80
CA PHE A 274 -15.33 -31.22 35.38
C PHE A 274 -16.03 -32.32 34.57
N LEU A 275 -16.07 -33.55 35.09
CA LEU A 275 -16.79 -34.67 34.45
C LEU A 275 -18.31 -34.49 34.45
N GLU A 276 -18.92 -33.94 35.50
CA GLU A 276 -20.36 -33.62 35.48
C GLU A 276 -20.70 -32.52 34.47
N ILE A 277 -19.87 -31.48 34.37
CA ILE A 277 -20.03 -30.41 33.37
C ILE A 277 -19.93 -30.96 31.95
N ILE A 278 -18.98 -31.88 31.68
CA ILE A 278 -18.85 -32.54 30.37
C ILE A 278 -20.08 -33.40 30.06
N LYS A 279 -20.60 -34.16 31.03
CA LYS A 279 -21.81 -34.99 30.87
C LYS A 279 -23.06 -34.18 30.55
N ASP A 280 -23.20 -32.98 31.12
CA ASP A 280 -24.29 -32.07 30.79
C ASP A 280 -24.10 -31.39 29.43
N LEU A 281 -22.86 -31.10 29.02
CA LEU A 281 -22.52 -30.55 27.69
C LEU A 281 -22.82 -31.52 26.54
N ILE A 282 -22.56 -32.82 26.74
CA ILE A 282 -22.82 -33.89 25.75
C ILE A 282 -24.31 -33.98 25.39
N LYS A 283 -25.22 -33.55 26.27
CA LYS A 283 -26.66 -33.65 26.04
C LYS A 283 -27.28 -32.48 25.27
N GLU A 284 -26.59 -31.35 25.14
CA GLU A 284 -27.21 -30.10 24.65
C GLU A 284 -26.54 -29.48 23.39
N ASN A 285 -25.35 -29.92 22.91
CA ASN A 285 -24.74 -29.34 21.69
C ASN A 285 -23.58 -30.14 21.04
N ASP A 286 -23.75 -30.58 19.79
CA ASP A 286 -22.74 -31.36 19.03
C ASP A 286 -21.50 -30.55 18.59
N TYR A 287 -21.66 -29.25 18.32
CA TYR A 287 -20.58 -28.38 17.84
C TYR A 287 -19.48 -28.13 18.89
N ILE A 288 -19.84 -28.22 20.18
CA ILE A 288 -18.90 -28.06 21.30
C ILE A 288 -18.01 -29.32 21.44
N LEU A 289 -18.49 -30.49 21.02
CA LEU A 289 -17.80 -31.78 21.17
C LEU A 289 -16.55 -31.89 20.27
N ALA A 290 -16.65 -31.51 18.99
CA ALA A 290 -15.52 -31.56 18.06
C ALA A 290 -14.36 -30.63 18.46
N SER A 291 -14.69 -29.45 18.98
CA SER A 291 -13.70 -28.47 19.47
C SER A 291 -13.03 -28.92 20.77
N LEU A 292 -13.78 -29.55 21.67
CA LEU A 292 -13.24 -30.14 22.90
C LEU A 292 -12.34 -31.34 22.60
N GLY A 293 -12.69 -32.21 21.65
CA GLY A 293 -11.91 -33.39 21.30
C GLY A 293 -10.48 -33.08 20.83
N ASN A 294 -10.31 -32.05 19.99
CA ASN A 294 -8.99 -31.58 19.54
C ASN A 294 -8.11 -31.02 20.68
N TYR A 295 -8.74 -30.36 21.66
CA TYR A 295 -8.06 -29.83 22.83
C TYR A 295 -7.64 -30.94 23.79
N PHE A 296 -8.53 -31.93 24.02
CA PHE A 296 -8.22 -33.07 24.87
C PHE A 296 -7.19 -34.02 24.27
N TYR A 297 -7.14 -34.19 22.94
CA TYR A 297 -6.05 -34.88 22.26
C TYR A 297 -4.69 -34.23 22.59
N SER A 298 -4.64 -32.89 22.58
CA SER A 298 -3.45 -32.11 22.90
C SER A 298 -3.06 -32.17 24.39
N LEU A 299 -4.04 -32.35 25.29
CA LEU A 299 -3.82 -32.66 26.71
C LEU A 299 -3.43 -34.13 26.94
N GLY A 300 -3.83 -35.01 26.03
CA GLY A 300 -3.61 -36.45 25.96
C GLY A 300 -2.19 -36.91 26.24
N GLU A 301 -1.23 -36.24 25.59
CA GLU A 301 0.20 -36.54 25.71
C GLU A 301 0.79 -36.18 27.09
N LEU A 302 0.08 -35.37 27.89
CA LEU A 302 0.56 -34.86 29.18
C LEU A 302 -0.12 -35.50 30.39
N PHE A 303 -1.04 -36.46 30.19
CA PHE A 303 -1.71 -37.16 31.29
C PHE A 303 -0.75 -38.05 32.09
N SER A 304 -0.81 -37.92 33.42
CA SER A 304 -0.13 -38.84 34.33
C SER A 304 -0.77 -40.24 34.29
N LYS A 305 0.01 -41.28 34.63
CA LYS A 305 -0.46 -42.69 34.68
C LYS A 305 -1.72 -42.86 35.54
N SER A 306 -1.84 -42.10 36.64
CA SER A 306 -3.00 -42.09 37.55
C SER A 306 -4.29 -41.60 36.88
N LEU A 307 -4.22 -40.60 35.99
CA LEU A 307 -5.40 -40.10 35.29
C LEU A 307 -5.84 -41.05 34.17
N LYS A 308 -4.88 -41.68 33.46
CA LYS A 308 -5.17 -42.70 32.43
C LYS A 308 -5.87 -43.92 33.02
N GLU A 309 -5.44 -44.38 34.19
CA GLU A 309 -6.12 -45.47 34.93
C GLU A 309 -7.54 -45.11 35.37
N LYS A 310 -7.83 -43.84 35.69
CA LYS A 310 -9.19 -43.37 36.00
C LYS A 310 -10.10 -43.35 34.78
N VAL A 311 -9.59 -42.94 33.61
CA VAL A 311 -10.33 -42.98 32.33
C VAL A 311 -10.63 -44.42 31.93
N LEU A 312 -9.66 -45.33 32.03
CA LEU A 312 -9.84 -46.76 31.76
C LEU A 312 -10.92 -47.40 32.66
N ARG A 313 -10.93 -47.10 33.96
CA ARG A 313 -11.97 -47.59 34.89
C ARG A 313 -13.38 -47.05 34.63
N ILE A 314 -13.48 -45.91 33.96
CA ILE A 314 -14.77 -45.35 33.52
C ILE A 314 -15.23 -46.08 32.25
N ILE A 315 -14.34 -46.28 31.28
CA ILE A 315 -14.61 -47.06 30.05
C ILE A 315 -15.10 -48.48 30.39
N GLU A 316 -14.50 -49.13 31.38
CA GLU A 316 -14.91 -50.47 31.85
C GLU A 316 -16.33 -50.53 32.45
N LYS A 317 -16.94 -49.39 32.78
CA LYS A 317 -18.27 -49.29 33.42
C LYS A 317 -19.34 -48.59 32.57
N SER A 318 -18.98 -48.19 31.35
CA SER A 318 -19.76 -47.34 30.45
C SER A 318 -20.50 -48.14 29.37
N ASP A 319 -21.60 -47.60 28.85
CA ASP A 319 -22.39 -48.21 27.77
C ASP A 319 -21.91 -47.76 26.36
N LEU A 320 -22.61 -48.17 25.29
CA LEU A 320 -22.20 -47.92 23.90
C LEU A 320 -22.23 -46.42 23.54
N ASP A 321 -23.17 -45.65 24.10
CA ASP A 321 -23.30 -44.20 23.89
C ASP A 321 -22.16 -43.43 24.57
N ASP A 322 -21.74 -43.89 25.75
CA ASP A 322 -20.54 -43.39 26.42
C ASP A 322 -19.27 -43.65 25.59
N LEU A 323 -19.18 -44.80 24.90
CA LEU A 323 -18.04 -45.17 24.07
C LEU A 323 -17.96 -44.33 22.78
N ASN A 324 -19.11 -44.07 22.14
CA ASN A 324 -19.22 -43.14 21.02
C ASN A 324 -18.79 -41.73 21.42
N THR A 325 -19.23 -41.27 22.59
CA THR A 325 -18.83 -39.98 23.16
C THR A 325 -17.30 -39.88 23.33
N LEU A 326 -16.65 -40.95 23.79
CA LEU A 326 -15.20 -40.99 24.00
C LEU A 326 -14.39 -41.04 22.70
N ILE A 327 -14.94 -41.64 21.64
CA ILE A 327 -14.38 -41.60 20.28
C ILE A 327 -14.51 -40.18 19.70
N THR A 328 -15.69 -39.56 19.81
CA THR A 328 -15.95 -38.18 19.38
C THR A 328 -15.06 -37.17 20.12
N LEU A 329 -14.76 -37.43 21.40
CA LEU A 329 -13.83 -36.64 22.20
C LEU A 329 -12.34 -36.95 21.97
N ARG A 330 -11.99 -37.87 21.05
CA ARG A 330 -10.61 -38.27 20.70
C ARG A 330 -9.78 -38.84 21.87
N TRP A 331 -10.40 -39.25 22.96
CA TRP A 331 -9.70 -39.75 24.17
C TRP A 331 -9.04 -41.11 23.96
N ILE A 332 -9.62 -41.95 23.10
CA ILE A 332 -9.04 -43.25 22.73
C ILE A 332 -7.66 -43.07 22.06
N GLU A 333 -7.43 -41.94 21.39
CA GLU A 333 -6.14 -41.66 20.77
C GLU A 333 -5.01 -41.38 21.77
N CYS A 334 -5.32 -41.12 23.04
CA CYS A 334 -4.38 -40.84 24.13
C CYS A 334 -3.84 -42.10 24.83
N LEU A 335 -4.44 -43.26 24.52
CA LEU A 335 -4.02 -44.57 25.02
C LEU A 335 -2.82 -45.09 24.20
N SER A 336 -1.87 -45.71 24.89
CA SER A 336 -0.79 -46.45 24.25
C SER A 336 -1.30 -47.75 23.64
N VAL A 337 -0.49 -48.32 22.74
CA VAL A 337 -0.83 -49.54 22.00
C VAL A 337 -1.09 -50.74 22.95
N ASP A 338 -0.36 -50.84 24.06
CA ASP A 338 -0.56 -51.94 25.03
C ASP A 338 -1.77 -51.73 25.94
N GLU A 339 -2.11 -50.47 26.25
CA GLU A 339 -3.33 -50.12 26.99
C GLU A 339 -4.59 -50.38 26.14
N LEU A 340 -4.52 -50.13 24.83
CA LEU A 340 -5.57 -50.51 23.89
C LEU A 340 -5.75 -52.04 23.83
N LYS A 341 -4.67 -52.83 23.83
CA LYS A 341 -4.75 -54.30 23.88
C LYS A 341 -5.40 -54.81 25.16
N GLU A 342 -5.08 -54.22 26.30
CA GLU A 342 -5.66 -54.62 27.60
C GLU A 342 -7.16 -54.31 27.64
N LEU A 343 -7.57 -53.19 27.03
CA LEU A 343 -8.98 -52.83 26.82
C LEU A 343 -9.70 -53.81 25.87
N PHE A 344 -9.12 -54.10 24.70
CA PHE A 344 -9.72 -54.97 23.68
C PHE A 344 -9.74 -56.46 24.09
N ASN A 345 -8.84 -56.89 24.96
CA ASN A 345 -8.80 -58.27 25.50
C ASN A 345 -9.58 -58.44 26.80
N ASN A 346 -10.21 -57.39 27.33
CA ASN A 346 -11.00 -57.48 28.56
C ASN A 346 -12.30 -58.28 28.30
N PRO A 347 -12.50 -59.47 28.91
CA PRO A 347 -13.66 -60.33 28.65
C PRO A 347 -15.01 -59.69 29.02
N SER A 348 -14.98 -58.64 29.85
CA SER A 348 -16.15 -57.88 30.29
C SER A 348 -16.65 -56.91 29.21
N ILE A 349 -15.80 -56.60 28.24
CA ILE A 349 -16.05 -55.66 27.15
C ILE A 349 -16.31 -56.50 25.89
N LYS A 350 -17.59 -56.72 25.55
CA LYS A 350 -17.99 -57.46 24.34
C LYS A 350 -17.77 -56.63 23.08
N LEU A 351 -16.52 -56.38 22.70
CA LEU A 351 -16.19 -55.50 21.58
C LEU A 351 -16.04 -56.22 20.22
N GLY A 352 -15.95 -57.56 20.18
CA GLY A 352 -15.69 -58.32 18.95
C GLY A 352 -16.80 -58.28 17.89
N GLU A 353 -18.08 -58.31 18.30
CA GLU A 353 -19.24 -58.08 17.42
C GLU A 353 -19.58 -56.59 17.31
N SER A 354 -19.21 -55.81 18.32
CA SER A 354 -19.49 -54.38 18.41
C SER A 354 -18.54 -53.55 17.55
N LEU A 355 -17.32 -53.99 17.19
CA LEU A 355 -16.43 -53.23 16.30
C LEU A 355 -16.96 -53.20 14.86
N GLU A 356 -17.58 -54.28 14.40
CA GLU A 356 -18.23 -54.37 13.09
C GLU A 356 -19.52 -53.53 13.05
N SER A 357 -20.31 -53.57 14.14
CA SER A 357 -21.48 -52.70 14.31
C SER A 357 -21.06 -51.24 14.43
N LEU A 358 -20.02 -50.91 15.19
CA LEU A 358 -19.47 -49.57 15.35
C LEU A 358 -18.89 -49.05 14.03
N LEU A 359 -18.21 -49.88 13.24
CA LEU A 359 -17.75 -49.48 11.91
C LEU A 359 -18.91 -49.24 10.95
N LYS A 360 -19.93 -50.12 10.94
CA LYS A 360 -21.15 -49.94 10.14
C LYS A 360 -21.95 -48.71 10.59
N GLU A 361 -22.05 -48.47 11.90
CA GLU A 361 -22.83 -47.41 12.53
C GLU A 361 -22.09 -46.06 12.51
N VAL A 362 -20.75 -46.02 12.58
CA VAL A 362 -19.95 -44.80 12.36
C VAL A 362 -19.92 -44.43 10.87
N LEU A 363 -19.85 -45.39 9.96
CA LEU A 363 -20.03 -45.12 8.52
C LEU A 363 -21.48 -44.69 8.21
N HIS A 364 -22.47 -45.24 8.91
CA HIS A 364 -23.89 -44.84 8.80
C HIS A 364 -24.18 -43.48 9.45
N ASN A 365 -23.57 -43.14 10.58
CA ASN A 365 -23.76 -41.85 11.28
C ASN A 365 -22.89 -40.74 10.67
N ALA A 366 -21.80 -41.07 9.98
CA ALA A 366 -21.05 -40.13 9.12
C ALA A 366 -21.89 -39.66 7.93
N TYR A 367 -22.92 -40.42 7.55
CA TYR A 367 -23.86 -40.06 6.50
C TYR A 367 -24.92 -39.05 6.99
N ASP A 368 -25.31 -39.11 8.27
CA ASP A 368 -26.30 -38.21 8.88
C ASP A 368 -25.70 -36.97 9.59
N SER A 369 -24.39 -36.96 9.86
CA SER A 369 -23.69 -35.82 10.44
C SER A 369 -22.51 -35.40 9.54
N GLU A 370 -22.57 -34.18 9.01
CA GLU A 370 -21.55 -33.56 8.15
C GLU A 370 -20.16 -33.37 8.84
N GLU A 371 -19.94 -33.92 10.03
CA GLU A 371 -18.83 -33.51 10.93
C GLU A 371 -18.11 -34.68 11.64
N ILE A 372 -18.11 -35.91 11.11
CA ILE A 372 -17.21 -36.96 11.63
C ILE A 372 -15.77 -36.70 11.16
N ASP A 373 -14.83 -36.56 12.10
CA ASP A 373 -13.40 -36.37 11.84
C ASP A 373 -12.75 -37.65 11.26
N LEU A 374 -12.84 -37.78 9.94
CA LEU A 374 -12.27 -38.85 9.14
C LEU A 374 -10.74 -39.00 9.33
N ALA A 375 -10.04 -37.93 9.72
CA ALA A 375 -8.61 -37.99 9.98
C ALA A 375 -8.30 -38.76 11.27
N SER A 376 -9.13 -38.58 12.30
CA SER A 376 -9.05 -39.32 13.56
C SER A 376 -9.44 -40.79 13.38
N LEU A 377 -10.43 -41.07 12.53
CA LEU A 377 -10.79 -42.44 12.14
C LEU A 377 -9.63 -43.14 11.42
N ALA A 378 -9.01 -42.48 10.42
CA ALA A 378 -7.86 -43.03 9.70
C ALA A 378 -6.65 -43.26 10.62
N ASN A 379 -6.46 -42.40 11.62
CA ASN A 379 -5.39 -42.52 12.62
C ASN A 379 -5.67 -43.67 13.62
N LEU A 380 -6.93 -43.88 13.96
CA LEU A 380 -7.40 -45.04 14.73
C LEU A 380 -7.21 -46.33 13.92
N PHE A 381 -7.57 -46.35 12.64
CA PHE A 381 -7.27 -47.44 11.72
C PHE A 381 -5.77 -47.73 11.62
N TYR A 382 -4.92 -46.71 11.56
CA TYR A 382 -3.47 -46.86 11.60
C TYR A 382 -3.01 -47.55 12.90
N LYS A 383 -3.49 -47.10 14.07
CA LYS A 383 -3.14 -47.70 15.37
C LYS A 383 -3.68 -49.12 15.56
N ILE A 384 -4.85 -49.42 15.01
CA ILE A 384 -5.50 -50.73 15.05
C ILE A 384 -4.84 -51.71 14.06
N HIS A 385 -4.58 -51.27 12.82
CA HIS A 385 -4.01 -52.11 11.74
C HIS A 385 -2.57 -52.53 12.00
N VAL A 386 -1.77 -51.71 12.69
CA VAL A 386 -0.38 -52.04 13.00
C VAL A 386 -0.27 -53.41 13.70
N HIS A 387 -1.27 -53.88 14.47
CA HIS A 387 -1.17 -55.11 15.26
C HIS A 387 -2.42 -56.04 15.30
N ILE A 388 -3.40 -55.89 14.40
CA ILE A 388 -4.47 -56.90 14.22
C ILE A 388 -4.11 -57.85 13.07
N ASP A 389 -4.18 -59.15 13.34
CA ASP A 389 -3.90 -60.21 12.37
C ASP A 389 -4.77 -60.09 11.09
N ASN A 390 -4.21 -60.53 9.96
CA ASN A 390 -4.77 -60.47 8.60
C ASN A 390 -6.20 -61.03 8.44
N GLU A 391 -6.72 -61.76 9.43
CA GLU A 391 -8.02 -62.44 9.39
C GLU A 391 -9.23 -61.48 9.39
N TYR A 392 -9.09 -60.29 9.98
CA TYR A 392 -10.19 -59.30 10.02
C TYR A 392 -10.36 -58.48 8.73
N ILE A 393 -9.28 -58.35 7.93
CA ILE A 393 -9.31 -57.64 6.63
C ILE A 393 -10.19 -58.38 5.62
N PHE A 394 -10.32 -59.70 5.74
CA PHE A 394 -11.13 -60.54 4.85
C PHE A 394 -12.65 -60.39 5.05
N LYS A 395 -13.11 -59.78 6.15
CA LYS A 395 -14.54 -59.52 6.39
C LYS A 395 -15.00 -58.14 5.89
N ILE A 396 -14.09 -57.16 5.82
CA ILE A 396 -14.39 -55.82 5.28
C ILE A 396 -14.70 -55.87 3.77
N THR A 397 -14.15 -56.87 3.06
CA THR A 397 -14.31 -57.06 1.61
C THR A 397 -15.71 -57.51 1.14
N GLU A 398 -16.66 -57.79 2.06
CA GLU A 398 -18.04 -58.18 1.71
C GLU A 398 -19.02 -57.00 1.61
N VAL A 399 -18.61 -55.77 1.94
CA VAL A 399 -19.43 -54.56 1.71
C VAL A 399 -19.31 -54.16 0.25
N LYS A 400 -19.95 -54.91 -0.64
CA LYS A 400 -19.87 -54.71 -2.10
C LYS A 400 -20.99 -53.88 -2.70
N ASP A 401 -22.07 -53.60 -1.98
CA ASP A 401 -23.27 -53.04 -2.59
C ASP A 401 -23.87 -51.90 -1.75
N TYR A 402 -23.39 -50.66 -1.94
CA TYR A 402 -24.14 -49.46 -1.55
C TYR A 402 -23.97 -48.35 -2.60
N GLU A 403 -25.06 -48.02 -3.30
CA GLU A 403 -25.11 -47.17 -4.50
C GLU A 403 -25.16 -45.65 -4.21
N GLY A 404 -24.50 -45.16 -3.15
CA GLY A 404 -24.62 -43.74 -2.71
C GLY A 404 -23.32 -42.94 -2.54
N GLU A 405 -22.14 -43.54 -2.72
CA GLU A 405 -20.90 -43.12 -2.04
C GLU A 405 -19.73 -42.69 -2.98
N ASN A 406 -19.74 -41.47 -3.53
CA ASN A 406 -18.55 -40.97 -4.23
C ASN A 406 -17.70 -40.01 -3.38
N GLU A 407 -18.28 -38.97 -2.75
CA GLU A 407 -17.49 -37.98 -1.98
C GLU A 407 -16.89 -38.55 -0.69
N LEU A 408 -17.68 -39.27 0.13
CA LEU A 408 -17.20 -39.89 1.38
C LEU A 408 -16.16 -41.00 1.13
N LYS A 409 -16.32 -41.74 0.02
CA LYS A 409 -15.35 -42.75 -0.43
C LYS A 409 -14.05 -42.09 -0.88
N GLU A 410 -14.13 -40.98 -1.60
CA GLU A 410 -12.96 -40.19 -2.00
C GLU A 410 -12.21 -39.60 -0.79
N ASP A 411 -12.93 -39.06 0.20
CA ASP A 411 -12.33 -38.53 1.43
C ASP A 411 -11.65 -39.63 2.26
N PHE A 412 -12.31 -40.77 2.44
CA PHE A 412 -11.71 -41.92 3.11
C PHE A 412 -10.45 -42.42 2.38
N LEU A 413 -10.52 -42.56 1.05
CA LEU A 413 -9.38 -42.93 0.21
C LEU A 413 -8.23 -41.92 0.34
N TYR A 414 -8.55 -40.62 0.39
CA TYR A 414 -7.58 -39.55 0.57
C TYR A 414 -6.89 -39.63 1.94
N TYR A 415 -7.63 -39.77 3.03
CA TYR A 415 -7.04 -39.89 4.37
C TYR A 415 -6.25 -41.18 4.55
N LEU A 416 -6.69 -42.29 3.96
CA LEU A 416 -5.93 -43.54 3.92
C LEU A 416 -4.62 -43.37 3.15
N ALA A 417 -4.65 -42.74 1.97
CA ALA A 417 -3.46 -42.43 1.19
C ALA A 417 -2.49 -41.52 1.97
N VAL A 418 -2.98 -40.45 2.61
CA VAL A 418 -2.19 -39.55 3.45
C VAL A 418 -1.53 -40.32 4.59
N SER A 419 -2.24 -41.26 5.21
CA SER A 419 -1.72 -42.08 6.29
C SER A 419 -0.58 -42.98 5.81
N ILE A 420 -0.72 -43.61 4.63
CA ILE A 420 0.35 -44.40 3.99
C ILE A 420 1.64 -43.59 3.81
N SER A 421 1.55 -42.31 3.44
CA SER A 421 2.73 -41.45 3.25
C SER A 421 3.50 -41.15 4.54
N LYS A 422 2.88 -41.35 5.71
CA LYS A 422 3.48 -41.07 7.03
C LYS A 422 4.16 -42.30 7.64
N VAL A 423 3.98 -43.49 7.08
CA VAL A 423 4.53 -44.75 7.62
C VAL A 423 5.81 -45.17 6.90
N ARG A 424 6.65 -45.97 7.58
CA ARG A 424 7.84 -46.58 6.98
C ARG A 424 7.43 -47.61 5.91
N ASN A 425 8.30 -47.84 4.94
CA ASN A 425 8.00 -48.64 3.74
C ASN A 425 7.39 -50.03 4.02
N GLU A 426 7.89 -50.74 5.04
CA GLU A 426 7.48 -52.11 5.37
C GLU A 426 6.03 -52.18 5.88
N ASP A 427 5.61 -51.20 6.68
CA ASP A 427 4.24 -51.09 7.20
C ASP A 427 3.27 -50.49 6.14
N ALA A 428 3.79 -49.68 5.22
CA ALA A 428 3.01 -49.03 4.17
C ALA A 428 2.55 -50.00 3.05
N ASP A 429 3.22 -51.15 2.86
CA ASP A 429 2.85 -52.10 1.79
C ASP A 429 1.49 -52.76 2.01
N SER A 430 1.11 -53.06 3.25
CA SER A 430 -0.20 -53.63 3.60
C SER A 430 -1.33 -52.63 3.36
N LEU A 431 -1.13 -51.37 3.77
CA LEU A 431 -2.09 -50.29 3.54
C LEU A 431 -2.21 -49.92 2.04
N ILE A 432 -1.13 -50.02 1.25
CA ILE A 432 -1.19 -49.85 -0.21
C ILE A 432 -1.98 -50.98 -0.88
N LYS A 433 -1.87 -52.22 -0.40
CA LYS A 433 -2.73 -53.31 -0.89
C LYS A 433 -4.20 -53.02 -0.61
N LEU A 434 -4.53 -52.54 0.58
CA LEU A 434 -5.89 -52.12 0.93
C LEU A 434 -6.37 -50.97 0.03
N LEU A 435 -5.55 -49.93 -0.15
CA LEU A 435 -5.89 -48.79 -1.00
C LEU A 435 -6.12 -49.23 -2.46
N LYS A 436 -5.27 -50.10 -3.01
CA LYS A 436 -5.45 -50.66 -4.36
C LYS A 436 -6.69 -51.54 -4.52
N LEU A 437 -7.22 -52.11 -3.43
CA LEU A 437 -8.46 -52.88 -3.45
C LEU A 437 -9.69 -51.98 -3.43
N ILE A 438 -9.61 -50.80 -2.80
CA ILE A 438 -10.73 -49.86 -2.64
C ILE A 438 -10.77 -48.82 -3.77
N ASP A 439 -9.60 -48.35 -4.22
CA ASP A 439 -9.41 -47.46 -5.37
C ASP A 439 -9.41 -48.26 -6.68
N SER A 440 -10.60 -48.68 -7.12
CA SER A 440 -10.78 -49.42 -8.36
C SER A 440 -10.44 -48.61 -9.62
N GLU A 441 -10.40 -47.27 -9.51
CA GLU A 441 -10.12 -46.34 -10.62
C GLU A 441 -8.62 -46.05 -10.79
N GLY A 442 -7.81 -46.35 -9.77
CA GLY A 442 -6.38 -46.09 -9.77
C GLY A 442 -6.03 -44.60 -9.61
N ASN A 443 -6.89 -43.86 -8.90
CA ASN A 443 -6.73 -42.44 -8.60
C ASN A 443 -5.52 -42.13 -7.70
N PHE A 444 -5.02 -43.13 -6.96
CA PHE A 444 -3.88 -43.04 -6.06
C PHE A 444 -2.74 -43.98 -6.48
N GLN A 445 -1.60 -43.39 -6.81
CA GLN A 445 -0.35 -44.09 -7.11
C GLN A 445 0.75 -43.62 -6.17
N PHE A 446 1.85 -44.37 -6.06
CA PHE A 446 2.93 -44.05 -5.13
C PHE A 446 4.29 -44.11 -5.80
N VAL A 447 5.14 -43.15 -5.44
CA VAL A 447 6.57 -43.20 -5.69
C VAL A 447 7.32 -43.36 -4.38
N SER A 448 8.58 -43.77 -4.43
CA SER A 448 9.41 -43.87 -3.22
C SER A 448 10.73 -43.14 -3.41
N TYR A 449 11.12 -42.37 -2.39
CA TYR A 449 12.41 -41.67 -2.33
C TYR A 449 12.93 -41.71 -0.89
N GLU A 450 14.22 -42.04 -0.70
CA GLU A 450 14.86 -42.18 0.62
C GLU A 450 14.07 -42.99 1.66
N GLY A 451 13.44 -44.09 1.22
CA GLY A 451 12.69 -44.97 2.12
C GLY A 451 11.32 -44.43 2.56
N LYS A 452 10.88 -43.31 1.99
CA LYS A 452 9.54 -42.72 2.20
C LYS A 452 8.70 -42.86 0.94
N LYS A 453 7.39 -43.05 1.10
CA LYS A 453 6.43 -43.09 0.00
C LYS A 453 5.73 -41.75 -0.16
N TYR A 454 5.54 -41.34 -1.40
CA TYR A 454 4.83 -40.12 -1.76
C TYR A 454 3.68 -40.47 -2.69
N ILE A 455 2.52 -39.86 -2.43
CA ILE A 455 1.29 -40.13 -3.15
C ILE A 455 1.27 -39.25 -4.40
N ALA A 456 0.92 -39.85 -5.53
CA ALA A 456 0.40 -39.17 -6.68
C ALA A 456 -1.12 -39.36 -6.69
N SER A 457 -1.87 -38.27 -6.49
CA SER A 457 -3.34 -38.29 -6.49
C SER A 457 -3.86 -37.51 -7.69
N ASN A 458 -4.91 -38.02 -8.34
CA ASN A 458 -5.53 -37.38 -9.51
C ASN A 458 -4.50 -37.01 -10.59
N ASN A 459 -3.54 -37.91 -10.84
CA ASN A 459 -2.43 -37.70 -11.77
C ASN A 459 -1.53 -36.49 -11.46
N ASN A 460 -1.48 -36.06 -10.20
CA ASN A 460 -0.65 -34.96 -9.72
C ASN A 460 0.31 -35.47 -8.65
N LEU A 461 1.59 -35.14 -8.78
CA LEU A 461 2.63 -35.54 -7.83
C LEU A 461 3.40 -34.31 -7.35
N ASN A 462 3.42 -34.09 -6.03
CA ASN A 462 4.18 -33.01 -5.41
C ASN A 462 5.34 -33.57 -4.56
N LEU A 463 6.55 -33.27 -5.01
CA LEU A 463 7.82 -33.61 -4.37
C LEU A 463 8.63 -32.34 -4.08
N GLU A 464 7.97 -31.23 -3.73
CA GLU A 464 8.63 -30.00 -3.36
C GLU A 464 9.47 -30.17 -2.09
N LYS A 465 10.70 -29.62 -2.11
CA LYS A 465 11.62 -29.53 -0.95
C LYS A 465 11.87 -30.88 -0.28
N LYS A 466 12.13 -31.93 -1.07
CA LYS A 466 12.46 -33.28 -0.57
C LYS A 466 13.97 -33.56 -0.57
N GLY A 467 14.79 -32.63 -1.05
CA GLY A 467 16.24 -32.78 -1.11
C GLY A 467 16.72 -33.66 -2.26
N ILE A 468 15.87 -33.90 -3.26
CA ILE A 468 16.16 -34.78 -4.40
C ILE A 468 17.33 -34.21 -5.21
N GLU A 469 18.38 -35.01 -5.41
CA GLU A 469 19.55 -34.63 -6.20
C GLU A 469 19.49 -35.19 -7.63
N ASP A 470 18.88 -36.36 -7.80
CA ASP A 470 18.71 -37.04 -9.08
C ASP A 470 17.29 -37.61 -9.19
N ILE A 471 16.58 -37.29 -10.28
CA ILE A 471 15.21 -37.73 -10.53
C ILE A 471 15.14 -39.26 -10.61
N ASP A 472 16.21 -39.93 -11.08
CA ASP A 472 16.26 -41.40 -11.18
C ASP A 472 16.22 -42.10 -9.81
N GLN A 473 16.49 -41.37 -8.72
CA GLN A 473 16.36 -41.91 -7.36
C GLN A 473 14.90 -42.07 -6.92
N ILE A 474 13.96 -41.43 -7.63
CA ILE A 474 12.53 -41.54 -7.36
C ILE A 474 12.01 -42.85 -7.97
N LYS A 475 11.93 -43.89 -7.15
CA LYS A 475 11.45 -45.20 -7.58
C LYS A 475 10.00 -45.13 -8.03
N ASN A 476 9.69 -45.85 -9.11
CA ASN A 476 8.39 -45.98 -9.76
C ASN A 476 7.85 -44.69 -10.41
N LEU A 477 8.62 -43.60 -10.48
CA LEU A 477 8.18 -42.38 -11.17
C LEU A 477 7.85 -42.65 -12.64
N SER A 478 8.69 -43.43 -13.32
CA SER A 478 8.50 -43.80 -14.73
C SER A 478 7.25 -44.64 -15.01
N GLU A 479 6.64 -45.22 -13.97
CA GLU A 479 5.41 -46.01 -14.06
C GLU A 479 4.14 -45.14 -14.07
N LEU A 480 4.23 -43.89 -13.62
CA LEU A 480 3.12 -42.93 -13.55
C LEU A 480 2.78 -42.33 -14.93
N ARG A 481 2.50 -43.17 -15.93
CA ARG A 481 2.30 -42.77 -17.34
C ARG A 481 1.13 -41.81 -17.57
N ASN A 482 0.20 -41.74 -16.62
CA ASN A 482 -0.94 -40.84 -16.69
C ASN A 482 -0.72 -39.50 -15.99
N LEU A 483 0.45 -39.28 -15.37
CA LEU A 483 0.76 -38.06 -14.64
C LEU A 483 0.62 -36.82 -15.53
N THR A 484 -0.14 -35.84 -15.04
CA THR A 484 -0.41 -34.57 -15.73
C THR A 484 0.33 -33.39 -15.08
N LEU A 485 0.56 -33.43 -13.76
CA LEU A 485 1.30 -32.43 -13.01
C LEU A 485 2.42 -33.05 -12.19
N LEU A 486 3.63 -32.52 -12.33
CA LEU A 486 4.78 -32.87 -11.51
C LEU A 486 5.44 -31.63 -10.93
N ASN A 487 5.48 -31.53 -9.60
CA ASN A 487 6.19 -30.48 -8.88
C ASN A 487 7.45 -31.06 -8.21
N LEU A 488 8.61 -30.65 -8.70
CA LEU A 488 9.95 -30.99 -8.19
C LEU A 488 10.69 -29.74 -7.69
N SER A 489 9.95 -28.69 -7.30
CA SER A 489 10.56 -27.41 -6.91
C SER A 489 11.32 -27.49 -5.58
N GLY A 490 12.33 -26.63 -5.39
CA GLY A 490 13.07 -26.53 -4.13
C GLY A 490 13.91 -27.76 -3.79
N ASN A 491 14.34 -28.51 -4.80
CA ASN A 491 15.24 -29.67 -4.65
C ASN A 491 16.67 -29.27 -5.06
N LYS A 492 17.53 -30.26 -5.32
CA LYS A 492 18.94 -30.07 -5.70
C LYS A 492 19.25 -30.66 -7.08
N ILE A 493 18.23 -30.82 -7.91
CA ILE A 493 18.34 -31.47 -9.23
C ILE A 493 19.29 -30.67 -10.10
N SER A 494 20.25 -31.33 -10.74
CA SER A 494 21.24 -30.68 -11.62
C SER A 494 21.07 -31.03 -13.11
N GLU A 495 20.38 -32.13 -13.39
CA GLU A 495 20.10 -32.63 -14.74
C GLU A 495 18.64 -33.11 -14.81
N ILE A 496 17.98 -32.82 -15.93
CA ILE A 496 16.60 -33.26 -16.19
C ILE A 496 16.68 -34.57 -16.98
N LYS A 497 16.47 -35.69 -16.30
CA LYS A 497 16.43 -37.04 -16.88
C LYS A 497 15.37 -37.89 -16.19
N GLY A 498 15.04 -39.04 -16.77
CA GLY A 498 14.08 -39.99 -16.20
C GLY A 498 12.60 -39.61 -16.38
N LEU A 499 12.30 -38.56 -17.16
CA LEU A 499 10.93 -38.09 -17.41
C LEU A 499 10.31 -38.59 -18.72
N ASP A 500 11.06 -39.33 -19.56
CA ASP A 500 10.68 -39.69 -20.93
C ASP A 500 9.32 -40.40 -21.06
N ASN A 501 8.94 -41.19 -20.05
CA ASN A 501 7.69 -41.97 -20.07
C ASN A 501 6.45 -41.16 -19.65
N LEU A 502 6.62 -39.94 -19.13
CA LEU A 502 5.53 -39.09 -18.61
C LEU A 502 4.87 -38.28 -19.73
N THR A 503 4.52 -38.94 -20.84
CA THR A 503 4.10 -38.27 -22.08
C THR A 503 2.77 -37.48 -21.98
N LYS A 504 1.98 -37.70 -20.91
CA LYS A 504 0.74 -36.96 -20.62
C LYS A 504 0.97 -35.71 -19.75
N LEU A 505 2.20 -35.42 -19.37
CA LEU A 505 2.51 -34.28 -18.51
C LEU A 505 2.14 -32.96 -19.21
N THR A 506 1.33 -32.14 -18.53
CA THR A 506 0.91 -30.82 -18.99
C THR A 506 1.57 -29.71 -18.18
N ARG A 507 1.90 -29.97 -16.90
CA ARG A 507 2.55 -28.99 -16.01
C ARG A 507 3.77 -29.60 -15.33
N LEU A 508 4.94 -28.97 -15.51
CA LEU A 508 6.19 -29.35 -14.86
C LEU A 508 6.80 -28.15 -14.12
N SER A 509 7.05 -28.29 -12.83
CA SER A 509 7.76 -27.30 -12.03
C SER A 509 9.08 -27.85 -11.50
N LEU A 510 10.17 -27.20 -11.87
CA LEU A 510 11.55 -27.49 -11.50
C LEU A 510 12.24 -26.24 -10.93
N GLN A 511 11.47 -25.28 -10.42
CA GLN A 511 11.98 -24.04 -9.84
C GLN A 511 12.86 -24.31 -8.59
N ASN A 512 13.84 -23.45 -8.33
CA ASN A 512 14.73 -23.54 -7.16
C ASN A 512 15.48 -24.90 -7.14
N ASN A 513 16.19 -25.19 -8.22
CA ASN A 513 17.07 -26.37 -8.35
C ASN A 513 18.48 -25.91 -8.77
N SER A 514 19.34 -26.82 -9.21
CA SER A 514 20.71 -26.54 -9.69
C SER A 514 20.91 -26.90 -11.16
N ILE A 515 19.83 -26.85 -11.97
CA ILE A 515 19.84 -27.25 -13.38
C ILE A 515 20.68 -26.28 -14.19
N LYS A 516 21.61 -26.81 -14.99
CA LYS A 516 22.49 -26.00 -15.85
C LYS A 516 22.06 -26.01 -17.32
N LYS A 517 21.47 -27.11 -17.76
CA LYS A 517 21.08 -27.35 -19.16
C LYS A 517 19.68 -27.92 -19.21
N ILE A 518 18.85 -27.35 -20.07
CA ILE A 518 17.53 -27.88 -20.37
C ILE A 518 17.71 -29.06 -21.33
N SER A 519 17.28 -30.24 -20.90
CA SER A 519 17.39 -31.49 -21.65
C SER A 519 16.31 -32.48 -21.17
N GLY A 520 16.15 -33.63 -21.84
CA GLY A 520 15.21 -34.67 -21.39
C GLY A 520 13.72 -34.31 -21.49
N LEU A 521 13.34 -33.24 -22.20
CA LEU A 521 11.95 -32.79 -22.32
C LEU A 521 11.29 -33.13 -23.68
N CYS A 522 12.05 -33.61 -24.66
CA CYS A 522 11.59 -33.77 -26.06
C CYS A 522 10.35 -34.67 -26.26
N ASN A 523 10.09 -35.59 -25.32
CA ASN A 523 8.93 -36.49 -25.35
C ASN A 523 7.68 -35.89 -24.68
N LEU A 524 7.80 -34.78 -23.95
CA LEU A 524 6.74 -34.17 -23.14
C LEU A 524 5.90 -33.18 -23.95
N LYS A 525 5.42 -33.62 -25.13
CA LYS A 525 4.77 -32.78 -26.14
C LYS A 525 3.46 -32.12 -25.70
N ASN A 526 2.87 -32.59 -24.60
CA ASN A 526 1.64 -32.06 -24.03
C ASN A 526 1.87 -30.96 -22.98
N LEU A 527 3.13 -30.61 -22.69
CA LEU A 527 3.45 -29.53 -21.75
C LEU A 527 2.83 -28.22 -22.21
N THR A 528 2.06 -27.61 -21.31
CA THR A 528 1.50 -26.26 -21.45
C THR A 528 2.16 -25.29 -20.47
N TYR A 529 2.71 -25.79 -19.36
CA TYR A 529 3.41 -25.00 -18.34
C TYR A 529 4.76 -25.63 -17.99
N LEU A 530 5.82 -24.84 -18.06
CA LEU A 530 7.16 -25.23 -17.62
C LEU A 530 7.79 -24.12 -16.75
N SER A 531 8.11 -24.44 -15.50
CA SER A 531 8.87 -23.55 -14.62
C SER A 531 10.27 -24.09 -14.33
N LEU A 532 11.26 -23.29 -14.69
CA LEU A 532 12.70 -23.52 -14.52
C LEU A 532 13.35 -22.31 -13.81
N SER A 533 12.56 -21.50 -13.11
CA SER A 533 13.06 -20.31 -12.42
C SER A 533 14.06 -20.66 -11.30
N ASN A 534 14.98 -19.76 -10.97
CA ASN A 534 15.98 -19.97 -9.91
C ASN A 534 16.78 -21.26 -10.13
N ASN A 535 17.44 -21.35 -11.28
CA ASN A 535 18.36 -22.42 -11.64
C ASN A 535 19.69 -21.80 -12.08
N ARG A 536 20.53 -22.53 -12.81
CA ARG A 536 21.83 -22.08 -13.32
C ARG A 536 21.91 -22.21 -14.85
N ILE A 537 20.76 -22.03 -15.52
CA ILE A 537 20.64 -22.17 -16.97
C ILE A 537 21.27 -20.94 -17.63
N ASN A 538 22.14 -21.16 -18.61
CA ASN A 538 22.78 -20.10 -19.37
C ASN A 538 22.27 -19.99 -20.82
N GLU A 539 21.64 -21.04 -21.33
CA GLU A 539 21.12 -21.09 -22.70
C GLU A 539 19.72 -21.71 -22.74
N ILE A 540 18.85 -21.13 -23.56
CA ILE A 540 17.55 -21.69 -23.88
C ILE A 540 17.73 -22.69 -25.03
N GLU A 541 17.73 -23.97 -24.70
CA GLU A 541 17.85 -25.12 -25.61
C GLU A 541 16.96 -26.28 -25.13
N GLY A 542 16.87 -27.39 -25.86
CA GLY A 542 16.19 -28.60 -25.37
C GLY A 542 14.66 -28.49 -25.24
N LEU A 543 14.06 -27.46 -25.86
CA LEU A 543 12.62 -27.21 -25.90
C LEU A 543 12.00 -27.57 -27.26
N GLU A 544 12.76 -28.24 -28.14
CA GLU A 544 12.31 -28.62 -29.47
C GLU A 544 11.07 -29.51 -29.40
N GLY A 545 10.06 -29.20 -30.22
CA GLY A 545 8.83 -29.99 -30.30
C GLY A 545 7.80 -29.76 -29.18
N LEU A 546 8.02 -28.84 -28.24
CA LEU A 546 7.04 -28.47 -27.20
C LEU A 546 5.97 -27.48 -27.74
N PHE A 547 5.32 -27.83 -28.84
CA PHE A 547 4.42 -26.94 -29.59
C PHE A 547 3.20 -26.43 -28.78
N ASN A 548 2.83 -27.14 -27.71
CA ASN A 548 1.69 -26.78 -26.86
C ASN A 548 2.07 -25.87 -25.67
N LEU A 549 3.35 -25.54 -25.51
CA LEU A 549 3.80 -24.75 -24.36
C LEU A 549 3.21 -23.34 -24.42
N TYR A 550 2.47 -22.98 -23.37
CA TYR A 550 1.78 -21.70 -23.24
C TYR A 550 2.50 -20.78 -22.24
N GLU A 551 3.06 -21.34 -21.16
CA GLU A 551 3.83 -20.59 -20.15
C GLU A 551 5.22 -21.18 -19.96
N LEU A 552 6.23 -20.32 -20.08
CA LEU A 552 7.64 -20.66 -19.83
C LEU A 552 8.24 -19.68 -18.83
N TRP A 553 8.69 -20.21 -17.69
CA TRP A 553 9.26 -19.41 -16.61
C TRP A 553 10.74 -19.72 -16.42
N LEU A 554 11.61 -18.75 -16.73
CA LEU A 554 13.07 -18.86 -16.73
C LEU A 554 13.73 -17.76 -15.87
N ASN A 555 13.00 -17.20 -14.92
CA ASN A 555 13.49 -16.12 -14.06
C ASN A 555 14.70 -16.54 -13.22
N ASN A 556 15.57 -15.61 -12.84
CA ASN A 556 16.73 -15.87 -11.97
C ASN A 556 17.60 -17.03 -12.49
N ASN A 557 18.10 -16.85 -13.71
CA ASN A 557 19.06 -17.74 -14.35
C ASN A 557 20.25 -16.88 -14.85
N SER A 558 21.06 -17.41 -15.75
CA SER A 558 22.20 -16.69 -16.34
C SER A 558 22.10 -16.66 -17.87
N ILE A 559 20.88 -16.52 -18.40
CA ILE A 559 20.63 -16.50 -19.84
C ILE A 559 21.07 -15.16 -20.41
N SER A 560 21.93 -15.17 -21.42
CA SER A 560 22.40 -13.94 -22.10
C SER A 560 21.71 -13.66 -23.43
N GLU A 561 21.11 -14.67 -24.06
CA GLU A 561 20.47 -14.57 -25.37
C GLU A 561 19.17 -15.37 -25.44
N ILE A 562 18.16 -14.80 -26.10
CA ILE A 562 16.90 -15.49 -26.36
C ILE A 562 17.04 -16.28 -27.67
N LYS A 563 17.21 -17.59 -27.54
CA LYS A 563 17.27 -18.55 -28.66
C LYS A 563 16.44 -19.79 -28.34
N GLY A 564 16.34 -20.74 -29.27
CA GLY A 564 15.66 -22.02 -29.02
C GLY A 564 14.13 -21.97 -28.86
N LEU A 565 13.49 -20.81 -29.03
CA LEU A 565 12.02 -20.65 -28.90
C LEU A 565 11.24 -20.90 -30.20
N LYS A 566 11.90 -21.21 -31.32
CA LYS A 566 11.28 -21.23 -32.66
C LYS A 566 10.01 -22.11 -32.78
N ASP A 567 9.95 -23.23 -32.06
CA ASP A 567 8.86 -24.20 -32.13
C ASP A 567 7.72 -23.85 -31.14
N LEU A 568 7.91 -22.86 -30.26
CA LEU A 568 6.96 -22.46 -29.22
C LEU A 568 6.01 -21.37 -29.74
N GLU A 569 5.29 -21.68 -30.83
CA GLU A 569 4.40 -20.72 -31.50
C GLU A 569 3.15 -20.37 -30.68
N ASN A 570 2.77 -21.25 -29.74
CA ASN A 570 1.62 -21.06 -28.83
C ASN A 570 1.97 -20.35 -27.52
N LEU A 571 3.23 -19.92 -27.35
CA LEU A 571 3.67 -19.29 -26.11
C LEU A 571 2.91 -17.99 -25.86
N GLY A 572 2.16 -17.96 -24.76
CA GLY A 572 1.39 -16.80 -24.31
C GLY A 572 2.13 -15.97 -23.25
N THR A 573 2.86 -16.64 -22.35
CA THR A 573 3.60 -16.01 -21.25
C THR A 573 5.06 -16.45 -21.27
N LEU A 574 5.97 -15.47 -21.24
CA LEU A 574 7.41 -15.69 -21.13
C LEU A 574 7.99 -14.85 -19.98
N GLU A 575 8.55 -15.52 -18.98
CA GLU A 575 9.21 -14.88 -17.85
C GLU A 575 10.73 -15.09 -17.90
N LEU A 576 11.47 -13.99 -18.01
CA LEU A 576 12.94 -13.92 -18.13
C LEU A 576 13.55 -12.88 -17.16
N TYR A 577 12.83 -12.55 -16.09
CA TYR A 577 13.28 -11.60 -15.06
C TYR A 577 14.60 -12.06 -14.41
N SER A 578 15.51 -11.12 -14.13
CA SER A 578 16.80 -11.39 -13.48
C SER A 578 17.65 -12.40 -14.27
N ASN A 579 18.12 -11.96 -15.44
CA ASN A 579 19.01 -12.69 -16.34
C ASN A 579 20.08 -11.72 -16.91
N ASP A 580 20.89 -12.19 -17.86
CA ASP A 580 21.98 -11.42 -18.47
C ASP A 580 21.67 -10.94 -19.90
N ILE A 581 20.39 -10.83 -20.27
CA ILE A 581 19.97 -10.57 -21.66
C ILE A 581 20.28 -9.13 -22.07
N THR A 582 20.97 -8.97 -23.20
CA THR A 582 21.35 -7.65 -23.75
C THR A 582 20.51 -7.21 -24.95
N GLU A 583 19.82 -8.14 -25.62
CA GLU A 583 18.98 -7.86 -26.79
C GLU A 583 17.76 -8.79 -26.90
N LEU A 584 16.66 -8.29 -27.49
CA LEU A 584 15.41 -9.04 -27.68
C LEU A 584 15.35 -9.75 -29.05
N LYS A 585 16.46 -10.34 -29.50
CA LYS A 585 16.47 -11.15 -30.74
C LYS A 585 15.87 -12.53 -30.46
N GLY A 586 15.21 -13.14 -31.45
CA GLY A 586 14.71 -14.53 -31.34
C GLY A 586 13.24 -14.68 -30.92
N LEU A 587 12.47 -13.58 -30.83
CA LEU A 587 11.03 -13.60 -30.51
C LEU A 587 10.10 -13.57 -31.74
N SER A 588 10.63 -13.69 -32.96
CA SER A 588 9.86 -13.50 -34.20
C SER A 588 8.76 -14.54 -34.41
N ALA A 589 8.87 -15.73 -33.81
CA ALA A 589 7.87 -16.79 -33.89
C ALA A 589 6.74 -16.61 -32.85
N GLN A 590 6.96 -15.85 -31.78
CA GLN A 590 6.08 -15.71 -30.62
C GLN A 590 4.96 -14.66 -30.86
N LYS A 591 4.17 -14.85 -31.93
CA LYS A 591 3.10 -13.92 -32.31
C LYS A 591 1.92 -13.90 -31.34
N LYS A 592 1.72 -14.99 -30.58
CA LYS A 592 0.64 -15.14 -29.60
C LYS A 592 0.99 -14.61 -28.21
N LEU A 593 2.24 -14.19 -28.00
CA LEU A 593 2.72 -13.72 -26.70
C LEU A 593 1.91 -12.52 -26.24
N TRP A 594 1.25 -12.66 -25.08
CA TRP A 594 0.43 -11.61 -24.47
C TRP A 594 1.09 -11.01 -23.23
N ARG A 595 2.01 -11.75 -22.59
CA ARG A 595 2.80 -11.30 -21.44
C ARG A 595 4.28 -11.62 -21.60
N LEU A 596 5.12 -10.61 -21.46
CA LEU A 596 6.58 -10.73 -21.43
C LEU A 596 7.13 -10.01 -20.20
N SER A 597 7.90 -10.73 -19.39
CA SER A 597 8.66 -10.16 -18.28
C SER A 597 10.16 -10.33 -18.54
N ILE A 598 10.89 -9.23 -18.62
CA ILE A 598 12.35 -9.21 -18.83
C ILE A 598 13.01 -8.07 -18.02
N SER A 599 12.42 -7.78 -16.87
CA SER A 599 12.98 -6.86 -15.88
C SER A 599 14.30 -7.41 -15.31
N GLU A 600 15.15 -6.55 -14.73
CA GLU A 600 16.48 -6.92 -14.21
C GLU A 600 17.34 -7.66 -15.23
N ASN A 601 17.54 -7.04 -16.39
CA ASN A 601 18.43 -7.53 -17.45
C ASN A 601 19.38 -6.40 -17.88
N LYS A 602 20.07 -6.58 -19.01
CA LYS A 602 21.09 -5.64 -19.52
C LYS A 602 20.64 -4.98 -20.83
N LEU A 603 19.33 -4.85 -21.06
CA LEU A 603 18.78 -4.24 -22.26
C LEU A 603 19.08 -2.72 -22.27
N ALA A 604 19.60 -2.23 -23.39
CA ALA A 604 19.80 -0.80 -23.63
C ALA A 604 18.81 -0.22 -24.64
N GLU A 605 18.23 -1.06 -25.50
CA GLU A 605 17.29 -0.69 -26.55
C GLU A 605 16.19 -1.76 -26.73
N LEU A 606 15.01 -1.34 -27.15
CA LEU A 606 13.90 -2.24 -27.48
C LEU A 606 13.87 -2.49 -28.98
N LYS A 607 14.62 -3.50 -29.44
CA LYS A 607 14.58 -3.99 -30.83
C LYS A 607 14.31 -5.49 -30.85
N GLY A 608 13.42 -5.92 -31.74
CA GLY A 608 13.07 -7.34 -31.91
C GLY A 608 11.67 -7.74 -31.44
N LEU A 609 10.85 -6.77 -30.98
CA LEU A 609 9.45 -6.99 -30.60
C LEU A 609 8.44 -6.76 -31.74
N ASP A 610 8.91 -6.51 -32.97
CA ASP A 610 8.06 -6.11 -34.11
C ASP A 610 6.95 -7.12 -34.44
N SER A 611 7.16 -8.41 -34.16
CA SER A 611 6.19 -9.48 -34.42
C SER A 611 5.26 -9.76 -33.24
N CYS A 612 5.49 -9.19 -32.06
CA CYS A 612 4.76 -9.46 -30.82
C CYS A 612 3.58 -8.50 -30.62
N ASN A 613 2.77 -8.31 -31.65
CA ASN A 613 1.66 -7.35 -31.67
C ASN A 613 0.51 -7.68 -30.70
N ASN A 614 0.45 -8.93 -30.20
CA ASN A 614 -0.53 -9.37 -29.20
C ASN A 614 -0.10 -9.11 -27.74
N LEU A 615 1.03 -8.43 -27.50
CA LEU A 615 1.48 -8.11 -26.15
C LEU A 615 0.51 -7.14 -25.47
N HIS A 616 -0.02 -7.57 -24.32
CA HIS A 616 -0.86 -6.76 -23.42
C HIS A 616 -0.07 -6.31 -22.19
N THR A 617 0.89 -7.12 -21.74
CA THR A 617 1.71 -6.83 -20.56
C THR A 617 3.20 -6.95 -20.87
N LEU A 618 3.96 -5.91 -20.57
CA LEU A 618 5.40 -5.84 -20.80
C LEU A 618 6.12 -5.27 -19.57
N TYR A 619 6.93 -6.10 -18.90
CA TYR A 619 7.77 -5.68 -17.78
C TYR A 619 9.24 -5.57 -18.20
N LEU A 620 9.80 -4.37 -18.09
CA LEU A 620 11.15 -3.99 -18.52
C LEU A 620 11.94 -3.25 -17.43
N GLY A 621 11.44 -3.21 -16.20
CA GLY A 621 12.06 -2.46 -15.10
C GLY A 621 13.49 -2.92 -14.80
N GLN A 622 14.33 -2.07 -14.21
CA GLN A 622 15.73 -2.36 -13.88
C GLN A 622 16.56 -2.83 -15.10
N ASN A 623 16.45 -2.11 -16.21
CA ASN A 623 17.32 -2.26 -17.38
C ASN A 623 18.13 -0.97 -17.60
N SER A 624 18.84 -0.86 -18.74
CA SER A 624 19.72 0.28 -19.04
C SER A 624 19.15 1.25 -20.08
N PHE A 625 17.82 1.34 -20.22
CA PHE A 625 17.17 2.26 -21.16
C PHE A 625 17.41 3.72 -20.82
N THR A 626 17.80 4.52 -21.81
CA THR A 626 17.92 5.99 -21.69
C THR A 626 16.82 6.74 -22.43
N GLU A 627 16.20 6.08 -23.41
CA GLU A 627 15.12 6.57 -24.25
C GLU A 627 14.04 5.48 -24.40
N ILE A 628 12.81 5.91 -24.66
CA ILE A 628 11.67 5.03 -24.93
C ILE A 628 11.45 5.01 -26.44
N LYS A 629 11.87 3.93 -27.10
CA LYS A 629 11.67 3.70 -28.55
C LYS A 629 11.37 2.22 -28.80
N GLY A 630 10.88 1.87 -29.99
CA GLY A 630 10.65 0.47 -30.37
C GLY A 630 9.30 -0.12 -29.91
N LEU A 631 8.40 0.71 -29.40
CA LEU A 631 7.06 0.32 -28.93
C LEU A 631 5.95 0.58 -29.96
N GLN A 632 6.28 1.17 -31.12
CA GLN A 632 5.29 1.68 -32.07
C GLN A 632 4.27 0.64 -32.56
N ASN A 633 4.64 -0.63 -32.62
CA ASN A 633 3.81 -1.74 -33.11
C ASN A 633 2.99 -2.44 -32.01
N LEU A 634 3.22 -2.13 -30.73
CA LEU A 634 2.60 -2.82 -29.58
C LEU A 634 1.27 -2.18 -29.16
N MET A 635 0.36 -1.97 -30.12
CA MET A 635 -0.89 -1.22 -29.90
C MET A 635 -1.88 -1.90 -28.94
N SER A 636 -1.70 -3.21 -28.67
CA SER A 636 -2.51 -3.99 -27.72
C SER A 636 -2.07 -3.81 -26.27
N LEU A 637 -0.97 -3.09 -26.02
CA LEU A 637 -0.36 -2.99 -24.70
C LEU A 637 -1.27 -2.24 -23.72
N GLU A 638 -1.57 -2.89 -22.59
CA GLU A 638 -2.38 -2.36 -21.50
C GLU A 638 -1.55 -2.03 -20.25
N SER A 639 -0.44 -2.73 -20.04
CA SER A 639 0.46 -2.56 -18.91
C SER A 639 1.92 -2.52 -19.35
N LEU A 640 2.62 -1.44 -19.01
CA LEU A 640 4.02 -1.21 -19.31
C LEU A 640 4.79 -0.79 -18.07
N ASP A 641 5.85 -1.52 -17.77
CA ASP A 641 6.79 -1.18 -16.71
C ASP A 641 8.17 -0.90 -17.26
N LEU A 642 8.65 0.32 -17.03
CA LEU A 642 9.96 0.85 -17.41
C LEU A 642 10.67 1.44 -16.18
N SER A 643 10.37 0.94 -14.98
CA SER A 643 10.95 1.49 -13.75
C SER A 643 12.46 1.28 -13.65
N ASP A 644 13.09 2.07 -12.79
CA ASP A 644 14.47 1.90 -12.33
C ASP A 644 15.48 1.73 -13.49
N SER A 645 15.25 2.49 -14.56
CA SER A 645 16.12 2.58 -15.73
C SER A 645 16.85 3.94 -15.72
N LYS A 646 17.22 4.48 -16.89
CA LYS A 646 17.92 5.77 -17.02
C LYS A 646 17.18 6.72 -17.97
N ILE A 647 15.85 6.59 -18.05
CA ILE A 647 15.03 7.35 -19.00
C ILE A 647 15.01 8.83 -18.62
N ILE A 648 15.27 9.71 -19.59
CA ILE A 648 15.39 11.16 -19.37
C ILE A 648 14.09 11.90 -19.72
N LYS A 649 13.32 11.37 -20.68
CA LYS A 649 12.10 11.99 -21.20
C LYS A 649 11.03 10.96 -21.49
N ILE A 650 9.79 11.39 -21.37
CA ILE A 650 8.62 10.62 -21.81
C ILE A 650 8.39 10.95 -23.28
N GLU A 651 8.70 10.03 -24.19
CA GLU A 651 8.48 10.12 -25.64
C GLU A 651 8.26 8.73 -26.21
N GLY A 652 7.75 8.58 -27.43
CA GLY A 652 7.65 7.27 -28.09
C GLY A 652 6.54 6.35 -27.55
N LEU A 653 5.63 6.89 -26.73
CA LEU A 653 4.45 6.18 -26.20
C LEU A 653 3.17 6.51 -26.99
N GLU A 654 3.23 7.38 -28.00
CA GLU A 654 2.06 8.04 -28.59
C GLU A 654 1.07 7.05 -29.23
N SER A 655 1.56 5.89 -29.70
CA SER A 655 0.76 4.84 -30.32
C SER A 655 0.01 3.95 -29.33
N LEU A 656 0.39 3.94 -28.04
CA LEU A 656 -0.10 2.99 -27.02
C LEU A 656 -1.44 3.41 -26.40
N LYS A 657 -2.46 3.66 -27.25
CA LYS A 657 -3.76 4.24 -26.82
C LYS A 657 -4.57 3.37 -25.85
N ASN A 658 -4.25 2.07 -25.78
CA ASN A 658 -4.90 1.11 -24.88
C ASN A 658 -4.21 0.99 -23.51
N LEU A 659 -3.11 1.72 -23.30
CA LEU A 659 -2.33 1.65 -22.06
C LEU A 659 -3.16 2.13 -20.87
N LYS A 660 -3.27 1.27 -19.86
CA LYS A 660 -4.00 1.51 -18.60
C LYS A 660 -3.03 1.71 -17.42
N TYR A 661 -1.89 1.02 -17.44
CA TYR A 661 -0.89 1.05 -16.37
C TYR A 661 0.48 1.40 -16.95
N LEU A 662 1.09 2.47 -16.42
CA LEU A 662 2.42 2.91 -16.82
C LEU A 662 3.30 3.13 -15.59
N ASN A 663 4.36 2.34 -15.46
CA ASN A 663 5.35 2.51 -14.41
C ASN A 663 6.66 3.09 -14.97
N LEU A 664 6.98 4.30 -14.52
CA LEU A 664 8.20 5.05 -14.87
C LEU A 664 8.98 5.45 -13.62
N ARG A 665 8.72 4.80 -12.48
CA ARG A 665 9.41 5.06 -11.21
C ARG A 665 10.93 4.92 -11.36
N GLY A 666 11.72 5.70 -10.61
CA GLY A 666 13.17 5.46 -10.51
C GLY A 666 13.96 5.82 -11.77
N ASN A 667 13.45 6.74 -12.59
CA ASN A 667 14.14 7.25 -13.78
C ASN A 667 14.71 8.66 -13.52
N ILE A 668 15.18 9.34 -14.57
CA ILE A 668 15.74 10.70 -14.49
C ILE A 668 14.88 11.72 -15.23
N ILE A 669 13.56 11.48 -15.29
CA ILE A 669 12.57 12.32 -15.97
C ILE A 669 12.40 13.63 -15.22
N SER A 670 12.49 14.75 -15.93
CA SER A 670 12.36 16.10 -15.34
C SER A 670 11.02 16.79 -15.64
N LYS A 671 10.29 16.33 -16.65
CA LYS A 671 9.01 16.89 -17.08
C LYS A 671 8.04 15.78 -17.43
N ILE A 672 6.78 15.97 -17.07
CA ILE A 672 5.69 15.15 -17.54
C ILE A 672 5.20 15.76 -18.85
N GLU A 673 5.44 15.08 -19.96
CA GLU A 673 5.11 15.53 -21.32
C GLU A 673 4.75 14.33 -22.21
N ASN A 674 4.18 14.59 -23.38
CA ASN A 674 3.84 13.57 -24.40
C ASN A 674 2.85 12.48 -23.95
N LEU A 675 2.02 12.74 -22.93
CA LEU A 675 0.98 11.81 -22.45
C LEU A 675 -0.40 12.08 -23.07
N GLN A 676 -0.55 13.07 -23.97
CA GLN A 676 -1.84 13.54 -24.48
C GLN A 676 -2.69 12.47 -25.20
N SER A 677 -2.06 11.46 -25.80
CA SER A 677 -2.78 10.39 -26.50
C SER A 677 -3.20 9.24 -25.59
N LEU A 678 -2.67 9.17 -24.36
CA LEU A 678 -2.83 8.04 -23.43
C LEU A 678 -4.07 8.17 -22.52
N MET A 679 -5.21 8.54 -23.12
CA MET A 679 -6.46 8.83 -22.40
C MET A 679 -7.08 7.61 -21.67
N SER A 680 -6.55 6.41 -21.91
CA SER A 680 -6.96 5.17 -21.24
C SER A 680 -6.24 4.91 -19.92
N LEU A 681 -5.21 5.71 -19.58
CA LEU A 681 -4.43 5.52 -18.36
C LEU A 681 -5.29 5.62 -17.10
N VAL A 682 -5.13 4.63 -16.23
CA VAL A 682 -5.79 4.48 -14.93
C VAL A 682 -4.77 4.62 -13.80
N ASP A 683 -3.54 4.17 -14.01
CA ASP A 683 -2.44 4.25 -13.05
C ASP A 683 -1.17 4.74 -13.73
N ILE A 684 -0.52 5.74 -13.13
CA ILE A 684 0.82 6.17 -13.53
C ILE A 684 1.74 6.28 -12.31
N ARG A 685 2.90 5.63 -12.38
CA ARG A 685 3.93 5.69 -11.33
C ARG A 685 5.11 6.51 -11.80
N LEU A 686 5.34 7.64 -11.16
CA LEU A 686 6.38 8.61 -11.48
C LEU A 686 7.30 8.90 -10.28
N ALA A 687 7.20 8.15 -9.18
CA ALA A 687 8.05 8.36 -8.02
C ALA A 687 9.54 8.21 -8.32
N ALA A 688 10.39 8.82 -7.49
CA ALA A 688 11.85 8.78 -7.62
C ALA A 688 12.32 9.22 -9.01
N ASN A 689 11.85 10.39 -9.46
CA ASN A 689 12.27 11.06 -10.68
C ASN A 689 12.79 12.47 -10.34
N LYS A 690 13.04 13.29 -11.38
CA LYS A 690 13.52 14.67 -11.27
C LYS A 690 12.43 15.69 -11.64
N ILE A 691 11.15 15.35 -11.50
CA ILE A 691 10.04 16.21 -11.91
C ILE A 691 9.94 17.40 -10.96
N SER A 692 10.03 18.62 -11.49
CA SER A 692 9.96 19.86 -10.70
C SER A 692 8.64 20.62 -10.84
N GLU A 693 7.93 20.42 -11.95
CA GLU A 693 6.66 21.08 -12.26
C GLU A 693 5.54 20.05 -12.44
N LEU A 694 4.36 20.34 -11.89
CA LEU A 694 3.17 19.54 -12.06
C LEU A 694 2.35 20.08 -13.25
N LYS A 695 2.60 19.51 -14.43
CA LYS A 695 1.95 19.79 -15.73
C LYS A 695 1.85 18.48 -16.54
N GLY A 696 1.19 18.49 -17.69
CA GLY A 696 1.22 17.37 -18.64
C GLY A 696 0.30 16.19 -18.32
N LEU A 697 -0.57 16.34 -17.32
CA LEU A 697 -1.58 15.34 -16.92
C LEU A 697 -3.00 15.68 -17.38
N GLU A 698 -3.19 16.81 -18.06
CA GLU A 698 -4.48 17.47 -18.31
C GLU A 698 -5.48 16.58 -19.07
N ASN A 699 -4.96 15.70 -19.94
CA ASN A 699 -5.78 14.83 -20.79
C ASN A 699 -6.09 13.46 -20.15
N LEU A 700 -5.52 13.15 -18.98
CA LEU A 700 -5.63 11.84 -18.33
C LEU A 700 -6.87 11.75 -17.43
N THR A 701 -8.05 11.92 -18.02
CA THR A 701 -9.32 12.02 -17.29
C THR A 701 -9.73 10.74 -16.56
N LYS A 702 -9.24 9.57 -17.00
CA LYS A 702 -9.50 8.26 -16.37
C LYS A 702 -8.55 7.89 -15.23
N LEU A 703 -7.58 8.75 -14.93
CA LEU A 703 -6.51 8.47 -13.97
C LEU A 703 -7.05 8.35 -12.53
N LYS A 704 -6.82 7.21 -11.90
CA LYS A 704 -7.28 6.92 -10.52
C LYS A 704 -6.14 6.94 -9.53
N THR A 705 -4.95 6.50 -9.97
CA THR A 705 -3.78 6.36 -9.11
C THR A 705 -2.59 7.08 -9.73
N ILE A 706 -1.89 7.86 -8.90
CA ILE A 706 -0.64 8.51 -9.28
C ILE A 706 0.34 8.36 -8.13
N SER A 707 1.55 7.90 -8.42
CA SER A 707 2.68 7.93 -7.49
C SER A 707 3.67 9.02 -7.92
N MET A 708 3.98 9.96 -7.04
CA MET A 708 4.89 11.09 -7.32
C MET A 708 5.91 11.36 -6.21
N GLY A 709 6.03 10.46 -5.22
CA GLY A 709 7.01 10.59 -4.14
C GLY A 709 8.44 10.77 -4.66
N LYS A 710 9.31 11.40 -3.86
CA LYS A 710 10.74 11.57 -4.20
C LYS A 710 10.97 12.28 -5.56
N ASN A 711 10.15 13.28 -5.88
CA ASN A 711 10.37 14.23 -6.97
C ASN A 711 10.78 15.61 -6.42
N MET A 712 11.00 16.59 -7.29
CA MET A 712 11.35 17.98 -6.94
C MET A 712 10.14 18.93 -6.98
N ILE A 713 8.91 18.40 -6.86
CA ILE A 713 7.69 19.19 -6.80
C ILE A 713 7.57 19.85 -5.41
N SER A 714 7.22 21.13 -5.39
CA SER A 714 7.00 21.90 -4.16
C SER A 714 6.02 21.19 -3.21
N SER A 715 6.45 20.95 -1.97
CA SER A 715 5.64 20.30 -0.92
C SER A 715 4.33 21.05 -0.68
N ASN A 716 4.34 22.38 -0.79
CA ASN A 716 3.15 23.22 -0.63
C ASN A 716 2.07 22.86 -1.66
N ILE A 717 2.45 22.64 -2.92
CA ILE A 717 1.52 22.23 -3.98
C ILE A 717 0.95 20.84 -3.64
N ILE A 718 1.80 19.90 -3.25
CA ILE A 718 1.37 18.56 -2.86
C ILE A 718 0.39 18.59 -1.69
N HIS A 719 0.67 19.38 -0.64
CA HIS A 719 -0.21 19.56 0.50
C HIS A 719 -1.54 20.21 0.12
N GLN A 720 -1.53 21.25 -0.71
CA GLN A 720 -2.74 21.90 -1.23
C GLN A 720 -3.66 20.92 -1.96
N LEU A 721 -3.08 19.95 -2.68
CA LEU A 721 -3.83 18.94 -3.43
C LEU A 721 -4.21 17.71 -2.59
N GLY A 722 -3.92 17.71 -1.29
CA GLY A 722 -4.35 16.68 -0.33
C GLY A 722 -3.24 15.78 0.22
N GLY A 723 -2.01 15.91 -0.27
CA GLY A 723 -0.85 15.14 0.19
C GLY A 723 -0.81 13.70 -0.31
N TYR A 724 0.12 12.93 0.25
CA TYR A 724 0.31 11.51 -0.05
C TYR A 724 -0.48 10.60 0.92
N ARG A 725 -0.84 9.39 0.46
CA ARG A 725 -1.38 8.27 1.26
C ARG A 725 -0.27 7.47 1.93
N SER A 726 0.86 7.29 1.25
CA SER A 726 2.06 6.61 1.76
C SER A 726 3.30 7.44 1.47
N TYR A 727 4.24 7.48 2.42
CA TYR A 727 5.47 8.27 2.28
C TYR A 727 6.53 7.59 1.40
N GLU A 728 6.49 6.26 1.24
CA GLU A 728 7.52 5.52 0.49
C GLU A 728 7.40 5.67 -1.03
N GLU A 729 6.20 5.42 -1.57
CA GLU A 729 5.92 5.55 -3.01
C GLU A 729 5.27 6.90 -3.37
N GLY A 730 4.80 7.65 -2.38
CA GLY A 730 4.14 8.94 -2.59
C GLY A 730 2.90 8.83 -3.46
N TYR A 731 2.04 7.84 -3.19
CA TYR A 731 0.72 7.77 -3.82
C TYR A 731 -0.12 8.97 -3.39
N VAL A 732 -0.63 9.74 -4.35
CA VAL A 732 -1.46 10.91 -4.03
C VAL A 732 -2.81 10.47 -3.46
N LYS A 733 -3.41 11.29 -2.58
CA LYS A 733 -4.73 10.98 -2.02
C LYS A 733 -5.85 10.99 -3.05
N ASP A 734 -5.77 11.88 -4.02
CA ASP A 734 -6.79 12.11 -5.03
C ASP A 734 -6.14 12.50 -6.37
N ALA A 735 -6.06 11.54 -7.30
CA ALA A 735 -5.46 11.75 -8.61
C ALA A 735 -6.16 12.83 -9.44
N GLN A 736 -7.48 12.97 -9.29
CA GLN A 736 -8.28 13.89 -10.09
C GLN A 736 -8.01 15.35 -9.73
N LYS A 737 -7.67 15.65 -8.47
CA LYS A 737 -7.20 16.99 -8.08
C LYS A 737 -5.93 17.42 -8.81
N PHE A 738 -5.01 16.48 -9.04
CA PHE A 738 -3.76 16.75 -9.75
C PHE A 738 -4.02 16.97 -11.24
N VAL A 739 -4.86 16.14 -11.86
CA VAL A 739 -5.31 16.34 -13.25
C VAL A 739 -5.97 17.72 -13.41
N LYS A 740 -6.92 18.06 -12.53
CA LYS A 740 -7.61 19.36 -12.55
C LYS A 740 -6.64 20.53 -12.39
N TYR A 741 -5.69 20.43 -11.48
CA TYR A 741 -4.66 21.47 -11.27
C TYR A 741 -3.85 21.71 -12.55
N CYS A 742 -3.39 20.65 -13.22
CA CYS A 742 -2.71 20.77 -14.50
C CYS A 742 -3.59 21.46 -15.55
N THR A 743 -4.88 21.09 -15.63
CA THR A 743 -5.84 21.68 -16.57
C THR A 743 -5.98 23.19 -16.34
N GLU A 744 -6.15 23.62 -15.09
CA GLU A 744 -6.26 25.05 -14.74
C GLU A 744 -4.96 25.82 -15.05
N ILE A 745 -3.78 25.21 -14.86
CA ILE A 745 -2.51 25.84 -15.25
C ILE A 745 -2.45 26.04 -16.76
N ARG A 746 -2.77 25.00 -17.54
CA ARG A 746 -2.76 25.07 -19.00
C ARG A 746 -3.72 26.15 -19.50
N GLU A 747 -4.95 26.19 -18.99
CA GLU A 747 -5.94 27.23 -19.33
C GLU A 747 -5.45 28.64 -18.99
N LYS A 748 -4.82 28.83 -17.82
CA LYS A 748 -4.22 30.13 -17.44
C LYS A 748 -3.08 30.51 -18.38
N GLU A 749 -2.25 29.57 -18.80
CA GLU A 749 -1.17 29.81 -19.76
C GLU A 749 -1.69 30.14 -21.16
N GLU A 750 -2.71 29.41 -21.64
CA GLU A 750 -3.41 29.70 -22.89
C GLU A 750 -4.11 31.07 -22.85
N LEU A 751 -4.80 31.40 -21.76
CA LEU A 751 -5.43 32.70 -21.56
C LEU A 751 -4.40 33.84 -21.49
N ARG A 752 -3.23 33.63 -20.87
CA ARG A 752 -2.12 34.60 -20.89
C ARG A 752 -1.57 34.81 -22.30
N LYS A 753 -1.51 33.76 -23.13
CA LYS A 753 -1.12 33.86 -24.54
C LYS A 753 -2.17 34.64 -25.34
N LEU A 754 -3.45 34.36 -25.13
CA LEU A 754 -4.57 35.07 -25.78
C LEU A 754 -4.64 36.54 -25.35
N LYS A 755 -4.48 36.86 -24.06
CA LYS A 755 -4.43 38.25 -23.56
C LYS A 755 -3.24 39.05 -24.07
N LYS A 756 -2.14 38.40 -24.47
CA LYS A 756 -1.01 39.06 -25.15
C LYS A 756 -1.32 39.39 -26.62
N LEU A 757 -2.38 38.82 -27.20
CA LEU A 757 -2.74 38.91 -28.61
C LEU A 757 -4.06 39.67 -28.85
N GLU A 758 -4.78 40.04 -27.81
CA GLU A 758 -6.05 40.76 -27.92
C GLU A 758 -5.78 42.26 -28.16
N VAL A 759 -6.30 42.81 -29.26
CA VAL A 759 -6.30 44.26 -29.51
C VAL A 759 -7.27 44.89 -28.52
N VAL A 760 -6.73 45.58 -27.52
CA VAL A 760 -7.47 46.25 -26.45
C VAL A 760 -8.08 47.56 -26.95
N GLN A 761 -7.32 48.31 -27.76
CA GLN A 761 -7.73 49.61 -28.31
C GLN A 761 -7.11 49.83 -29.69
N GLU A 762 -7.82 50.52 -30.56
CA GLU A 762 -7.37 50.90 -31.89
C GLU A 762 -7.66 52.39 -32.11
N PHE A 763 -6.66 53.13 -32.61
CA PHE A 763 -6.76 54.55 -32.91
C PHE A 763 -6.23 54.80 -34.32
N GLU A 764 -7.10 55.27 -35.20
CA GLU A 764 -6.71 55.71 -36.54
C GLU A 764 -6.22 57.16 -36.45
N VAL A 765 -4.92 57.36 -36.69
CA VAL A 765 -4.30 58.70 -36.71
C VAL A 765 -4.64 59.39 -38.03
N ASN A 766 -4.56 58.66 -39.14
CA ASN A 766 -5.01 59.08 -40.46
C ASN A 766 -5.21 57.84 -41.37
N LYS A 767 -5.63 58.04 -42.63
CA LYS A 767 -5.87 56.95 -43.60
C LYS A 767 -4.68 56.02 -43.87
N TYR A 768 -3.47 56.40 -43.45
CA TYR A 768 -2.25 55.60 -43.59
C TYR A 768 -1.77 55.00 -42.27
N ILE A 769 -1.98 55.65 -41.12
CA ILE A 769 -1.43 55.27 -39.81
C ILE A 769 -2.53 54.84 -38.86
N THR A 770 -2.39 53.63 -38.31
CA THR A 770 -3.24 53.11 -37.24
C THR A 770 -2.36 52.64 -36.09
N ILE A 771 -2.71 53.00 -34.86
CA ILE A 771 -2.01 52.56 -33.65
C ILE A 771 -2.92 51.59 -32.91
N LYS A 772 -2.40 50.40 -32.57
CA LYS A 772 -3.16 49.36 -31.86
C LYS A 772 -2.46 49.02 -30.54
N LEU A 773 -3.22 48.98 -29.46
CA LEU A 773 -2.80 48.43 -28.18
C LEU A 773 -3.11 46.94 -28.18
N GLU A 774 -2.10 46.09 -28.29
CA GLU A 774 -2.23 44.64 -28.25
C GLU A 774 -1.70 44.12 -26.91
N GLY A 775 -2.61 43.72 -26.01
CA GLY A 775 -2.31 43.49 -24.61
C GLY A 775 -1.76 44.76 -23.94
N ASN A 776 -0.47 44.74 -23.57
CA ASN A 776 0.24 45.88 -22.95
C ASN A 776 1.26 46.52 -23.88
N VAL A 777 1.15 46.27 -25.19
CA VAL A 777 2.14 46.65 -26.18
C VAL A 777 1.49 47.52 -27.25
N THR A 778 1.98 48.74 -27.42
CA THR A 778 1.51 49.65 -28.47
C THR A 778 2.27 49.38 -29.76
N LYS A 779 1.57 49.01 -30.82
CA LYS A 779 2.11 48.71 -32.15
C LYS A 779 1.59 49.70 -33.19
N ILE A 780 2.43 50.01 -34.18
CA ILE A 780 2.11 50.93 -35.28
C ILE A 780 1.86 50.11 -36.55
N TYR A 781 0.76 50.42 -37.23
CA TYR A 781 0.37 49.83 -38.49
C TYR A 781 0.33 50.90 -39.58
N LEU A 782 0.94 50.62 -40.74
CA LEU A 782 0.80 51.43 -41.94
C LEU A 782 -0.02 50.67 -42.98
N LYS A 783 -1.16 51.23 -43.41
CA LYS A 783 -2.13 50.56 -44.31
C LYS A 783 -2.36 49.08 -43.96
N GLY A 784 -2.57 48.80 -42.68
CA GLY A 784 -2.83 47.45 -42.17
C GLY A 784 -1.60 46.54 -42.03
N LYS A 785 -0.40 46.98 -42.40
CA LYS A 785 0.86 46.24 -42.17
C LYS A 785 1.54 46.73 -40.90
N MET A 786 1.84 45.81 -39.99
CA MET A 786 2.57 46.09 -38.75
C MET A 786 4.02 46.50 -39.08
N ILE A 787 4.50 47.59 -38.48
CA ILE A 787 5.91 47.95 -38.51
C ILE A 787 6.58 47.37 -37.27
N GLU A 788 7.77 46.76 -37.39
CA GLU A 788 8.62 46.29 -36.29
C GLU A 788 9.12 47.45 -35.39
N TYR A 789 8.18 48.15 -34.76
CA TYR A 789 8.42 49.20 -33.79
C TYR A 789 7.36 49.06 -32.70
N THR A 790 7.83 48.69 -31.51
CA THR A 790 7.02 48.54 -30.31
C THR A 790 7.27 49.74 -29.42
N LEU A 791 6.23 50.52 -29.14
CA LEU A 791 6.31 51.67 -28.25
C LEU A 791 5.98 51.25 -26.82
N ARG A 792 6.74 51.79 -25.87
CA ARG A 792 6.49 51.66 -24.43
C ARG A 792 6.09 53.04 -23.90
N GLY A 793 4.89 53.15 -23.33
CA GLY A 793 4.34 54.42 -22.84
C GLY A 793 2.81 54.33 -22.72
N ASP A 794 2.18 55.39 -22.20
CA ASP A 794 0.72 55.47 -22.15
C ASP A 794 0.14 55.53 -23.58
N PHE A 795 -0.86 54.69 -23.86
CA PHE A 795 -1.44 54.57 -25.20
C PHE A 795 -2.08 55.88 -25.69
N ARG A 796 -2.72 56.65 -24.80
CA ARG A 796 -3.36 57.92 -25.16
C ARG A 796 -2.34 59.00 -25.45
N GLU A 797 -1.26 59.07 -24.67
CA GLU A 797 -0.16 60.00 -24.91
C GLU A 797 0.50 59.70 -26.27
N ILE A 798 0.81 58.42 -26.53
CA ILE A 798 1.37 57.99 -27.82
C ILE A 798 0.43 58.37 -28.97
N CYS A 799 -0.87 58.10 -28.86
CA CYS A 799 -1.83 58.45 -29.91
C CYS A 799 -1.92 59.96 -30.11
N SER A 800 -1.90 60.75 -29.03
CA SER A 800 -1.88 62.22 -29.08
C SER A 800 -0.64 62.76 -29.77
N ASP A 801 0.54 62.22 -29.46
CA ASP A 801 1.80 62.65 -30.09
C ASP A 801 1.81 62.38 -31.60
N PHE A 802 1.35 61.19 -32.01
CA PHE A 802 1.21 60.84 -33.42
C PHE A 802 0.15 61.67 -34.14
N GLN A 803 -0.96 62.00 -33.46
CA GLN A 803 -2.00 62.87 -33.98
C GLN A 803 -1.44 64.29 -34.24
N ILE A 804 -0.76 64.87 -33.26
CA ILE A 804 -0.12 66.18 -33.38
C ILE A 804 0.92 66.16 -34.49
N TRP A 805 1.77 65.12 -34.54
CA TRP A 805 2.77 64.96 -35.59
C TRP A 805 2.13 64.89 -36.99
N SER A 806 1.03 64.15 -37.15
CA SER A 806 0.28 64.08 -38.41
C SER A 806 -0.38 65.41 -38.79
N GLU A 807 -0.97 66.13 -37.82
CA GLU A 807 -1.65 67.42 -38.05
C GLU A 807 -0.67 68.55 -38.39
N LYS A 808 0.55 68.47 -37.86
CA LYS A 808 1.67 69.37 -38.18
C LYS A 808 2.42 68.92 -39.44
N ASN A 809 1.75 68.23 -40.36
CA ASN A 809 2.32 67.79 -41.63
C ASN A 809 3.66 67.03 -41.46
N TYR A 810 3.79 66.19 -40.42
CA TYR A 810 4.97 65.37 -40.14
C TYR A 810 6.27 66.14 -39.84
N GLU A 811 6.17 67.36 -39.30
CA GLU A 811 7.34 68.15 -38.90
C GLU A 811 8.27 67.40 -37.92
N MET A 812 9.56 67.33 -38.26
CA MET A 812 10.58 66.51 -37.57
C MET A 812 10.88 66.93 -36.12
N HIS A 813 10.49 68.13 -35.70
CA HIS A 813 10.87 68.70 -34.39
C HIS A 813 9.90 68.31 -33.27
N PHE A 814 8.75 67.71 -33.60
CA PHE A 814 7.69 67.38 -32.64
C PHE A 814 7.78 65.95 -32.08
N PHE A 815 8.70 65.12 -32.58
CA PHE A 815 8.71 63.70 -32.27
C PHE A 815 10.13 63.10 -32.37
N ASP A 816 10.33 61.86 -31.90
CA ASP A 816 11.63 61.18 -31.96
C ASP A 816 12.17 61.17 -33.40
N LEU A 817 13.31 61.85 -33.61
CA LEU A 817 13.89 62.10 -34.94
C LEU A 817 14.17 60.81 -35.72
N LYS A 818 14.53 59.71 -35.05
CA LYS A 818 14.85 58.44 -35.70
C LYS A 818 13.57 57.70 -36.11
N LEU A 819 12.57 57.68 -35.23
CA LEU A 819 11.28 57.08 -35.52
C LEU A 819 10.50 57.87 -36.57
N SER A 820 10.44 59.20 -36.47
CA SER A 820 9.83 60.09 -37.47
C SER A 820 10.41 59.88 -38.86
N PHE A 821 11.74 59.81 -38.98
CA PHE A 821 12.40 59.61 -40.27
C PHE A 821 12.05 58.24 -40.89
N THR A 822 12.02 57.19 -40.06
CA THR A 822 11.66 55.83 -40.49
C THR A 822 10.20 55.74 -40.94
N LEU A 823 9.30 56.39 -40.22
CA LEU A 823 7.87 56.43 -40.55
C LEU A 823 7.60 57.24 -41.82
N LEU A 824 8.26 58.39 -41.98
CA LEU A 824 8.17 59.23 -43.18
C LEU A 824 8.56 58.48 -44.44
N LYS A 825 9.65 57.69 -44.40
CA LYS A 825 10.06 56.83 -45.51
C LYS A 825 8.93 55.91 -45.96
N ARG A 826 8.40 55.13 -45.02
CA ARG A 826 7.37 54.12 -45.32
C ARG A 826 6.05 54.77 -45.76
N LEU A 827 5.68 55.91 -45.19
CA LEU A 827 4.51 56.68 -45.62
C LEU A 827 4.67 57.23 -47.04
N ALA A 828 5.86 57.70 -47.39
CA ALA A 828 6.17 58.15 -48.75
C ALA A 828 6.10 56.99 -49.76
N GLU A 829 6.60 55.79 -49.40
CA GLU A 829 6.50 54.56 -50.21
C GLU A 829 5.04 54.10 -50.39
N GLU A 830 4.20 54.24 -49.34
CA GLU A 830 2.77 53.90 -49.37
C GLU A 830 1.88 54.98 -50.07
N GLY A 831 2.51 56.06 -50.55
CA GLY A 831 1.89 57.08 -51.38
C GLY A 831 1.22 58.23 -50.62
N ASP A 832 1.66 58.57 -49.41
CA ASP A 832 1.26 59.82 -48.74
C ASP A 832 2.00 61.02 -49.38
N PRO A 833 1.29 61.96 -50.03
CA PRO A 833 1.92 63.08 -50.74
C PRO A 833 2.59 64.09 -49.79
N ILE A 834 2.08 64.25 -48.56
CA ILE A 834 2.64 65.17 -47.56
C ILE A 834 3.93 64.55 -47.01
N ALA A 835 3.88 63.27 -46.63
CA ALA A 835 5.06 62.56 -46.16
C ALA A 835 6.16 62.52 -47.24
N LYS A 836 5.80 62.25 -48.50
CA LYS A 836 6.74 62.27 -49.63
C LYS A 836 7.46 63.61 -49.76
N ARG A 837 6.73 64.72 -49.69
CA ARG A 837 7.32 66.08 -49.76
C ARG A 837 8.24 66.36 -48.56
N VAL A 838 7.79 66.05 -47.35
CA VAL A 838 8.54 66.36 -46.11
C VAL A 838 9.78 65.49 -45.99
N PHE A 839 9.68 64.22 -46.37
CA PHE A 839 10.80 63.29 -46.43
C PHE A 839 11.85 63.75 -47.45
N LYS A 840 11.43 64.17 -48.64
CA LYS A 840 12.30 64.76 -49.68
C LYS A 840 13.07 65.96 -49.12
N ASN A 841 12.37 66.91 -48.51
CA ASN A 841 12.97 68.11 -47.92
C ASN A 841 13.96 67.78 -46.79
N GLU A 842 13.66 66.78 -45.96
CA GLU A 842 14.56 66.36 -44.88
C GLU A 842 15.81 65.67 -45.41
N ILE A 843 15.71 64.88 -46.49
CA ILE A 843 16.88 64.32 -47.19
C ILE A 843 17.75 65.45 -47.72
N LEU A 844 17.16 66.43 -48.43
CA LEU A 844 17.88 67.61 -48.94
C LEU A 844 18.56 68.40 -47.82
N ARG A 845 17.85 68.65 -46.71
CA ARG A 845 18.40 69.32 -45.53
C ARG A 845 19.62 68.60 -44.97
N ARG A 846 19.60 67.26 -44.91
CA ARG A 846 20.73 66.42 -44.44
C ARG A 846 21.86 66.32 -45.47
N LEU A 847 21.60 66.53 -46.75
CA LEU A 847 22.66 66.73 -47.75
C LEU A 847 23.32 68.11 -47.56
N ASP A 848 22.52 69.15 -47.28
CA ASP A 848 23.00 70.50 -47.01
C ASP A 848 23.85 70.63 -45.72
N THR A 849 23.71 69.71 -44.74
CA THR A 849 24.54 69.74 -43.51
C THR A 849 26.01 69.44 -43.80
N GLY A 850 26.33 68.77 -44.92
CA GLY A 850 27.71 68.41 -45.29
C GLY A 850 28.36 67.34 -44.40
N ASN A 851 27.61 66.66 -43.52
CA ASN A 851 28.15 65.64 -42.63
C ASN A 851 28.38 64.31 -43.36
N ILE A 852 29.65 63.89 -43.49
CA ILE A 852 30.07 62.67 -44.20
C ILE A 852 29.27 61.43 -43.78
N THR A 853 29.06 61.26 -42.47
CA THR A 853 28.40 60.07 -41.91
C THR A 853 26.91 60.07 -42.25
N GLU A 854 26.25 61.23 -42.22
CA GLU A 854 24.83 61.36 -42.59
C GLU A 854 24.64 61.11 -44.09
N ILE A 855 25.49 61.72 -44.93
CA ILE A 855 25.46 61.54 -46.39
C ILE A 855 25.74 60.07 -46.75
N SER A 856 26.72 59.43 -46.10
CA SER A 856 27.04 58.01 -46.31
C SER A 856 25.86 57.10 -45.99
N ASN A 857 25.15 57.36 -44.88
CA ASN A 857 23.96 56.60 -44.51
C ASN A 857 22.80 56.84 -45.49
N LEU A 858 22.61 58.08 -45.96
CA LEU A 858 21.60 58.39 -46.99
C LEU A 858 21.83 57.62 -48.29
N ILE A 859 23.10 57.48 -48.72
CA ILE A 859 23.47 56.73 -49.92
C ILE A 859 23.29 55.21 -49.70
N LEU A 860 23.86 54.65 -48.63
CA LEU A 860 23.83 53.19 -48.38
C LEU A 860 22.42 52.65 -48.20
N ASP A 861 21.55 53.40 -47.52
CA ASP A 861 20.17 52.99 -47.26
C ASP A 861 19.21 53.38 -48.41
N ARG A 862 19.76 53.83 -49.54
CA ARG A 862 19.06 54.23 -50.79
C ARG A 862 18.00 55.31 -50.60
N TYR A 863 18.25 56.28 -49.73
CA TYR A 863 17.34 57.42 -49.53
C TYR A 863 17.32 58.39 -50.73
N LEU A 864 18.40 58.43 -51.52
CA LEU A 864 18.51 59.33 -52.67
C LEU A 864 17.62 58.95 -53.85
N ASP A 865 17.11 57.71 -53.91
CA ASP A 865 16.15 57.25 -54.92
C ASP A 865 14.83 58.05 -54.90
N HIS A 866 14.58 58.82 -53.84
CA HIS A 866 13.37 59.62 -53.66
C HIS A 866 13.50 61.08 -54.12
N LEU A 867 14.70 61.52 -54.50
CA LEU A 867 14.96 62.84 -55.08
C LEU A 867 14.80 62.79 -56.61
N ASP A 868 14.44 63.91 -57.23
CA ASP A 868 14.43 63.99 -58.69
C ASP A 868 15.82 64.35 -59.25
N PHE A 869 15.95 64.26 -60.57
CA PHE A 869 17.22 64.50 -61.25
C PHE A 869 17.74 65.92 -61.02
N GLU A 870 16.88 66.94 -61.09
CA GLU A 870 17.27 68.34 -60.89
C GLU A 870 17.77 68.61 -59.47
N GLU A 871 17.19 67.94 -58.47
CA GLU A 871 17.64 68.00 -57.09
C GLU A 871 18.96 67.29 -56.86
N LEU A 872 19.17 66.12 -57.46
CA LEU A 872 20.45 65.40 -57.38
C LEU A 872 21.56 66.16 -58.11
N GLU A 873 21.26 66.80 -59.24
CA GLU A 873 22.20 67.61 -60.04
C GLU A 873 22.78 68.77 -59.23
N ARG A 874 22.01 69.39 -58.33
CA ARG A 874 22.50 70.46 -57.44
C ARG A 874 23.68 70.06 -56.56
N TYR A 875 23.79 68.77 -56.24
CA TYR A 875 24.86 68.23 -55.38
C TYR A 875 25.91 67.46 -56.18
N ALA A 876 25.71 67.26 -57.49
CA ALA A 876 26.66 66.56 -58.35
C ALA A 876 28.00 67.31 -58.45
N ASP A 877 27.96 68.64 -58.54
CA ASP A 877 29.15 69.50 -58.62
C ASP A 877 29.78 69.80 -57.25
N ASN A 878 29.00 69.71 -56.18
CA ASN A 878 29.35 70.11 -54.80
C ASN A 878 29.34 68.92 -53.83
N LEU A 879 29.78 67.73 -54.25
CA LEU A 879 30.10 66.59 -53.38
C LEU A 879 31.52 66.81 -52.80
N PRO A 880 31.73 67.57 -51.71
CA PRO A 880 33.06 68.05 -51.30
C PRO A 880 33.73 67.03 -50.37
N LEU A 881 33.57 65.73 -50.65
CA LEU A 881 34.09 64.64 -49.81
C LEU A 881 34.69 63.46 -50.60
N LEU A 882 34.74 63.54 -51.93
CA LEU A 882 35.31 62.50 -52.80
C LEU A 882 36.84 62.52 -52.90
N ASN A 883 37.52 63.07 -51.90
CA ASN A 883 38.95 62.84 -51.71
C ASN A 883 39.16 62.19 -50.35
N SER A 884 39.28 60.86 -50.41
CA SER A 884 39.56 59.89 -49.34
C SER A 884 38.33 59.29 -48.63
N PHE A 885 38.17 57.98 -48.83
CA PHE A 885 37.27 57.03 -48.14
C PHE A 885 35.83 56.90 -48.67
N ASN A 886 35.65 56.24 -49.82
CA ASN A 886 34.87 54.98 -49.98
C ASN A 886 34.30 54.85 -51.42
N LEU A 887 35.06 54.21 -52.32
CA LEU A 887 34.75 53.98 -53.75
C LEU A 887 33.37 53.33 -54.01
N LEU A 888 32.82 52.64 -53.00
CA LEU A 888 31.49 52.02 -53.06
C LEU A 888 30.37 53.08 -53.04
N LEU A 889 30.50 54.13 -52.22
CA LEU A 889 29.50 55.20 -52.09
C LEU A 889 29.42 56.04 -53.37
N GLU A 890 30.58 56.33 -53.98
CA GLU A 890 30.68 56.98 -55.29
C GLU A 890 29.92 56.19 -56.36
N LYS A 891 30.17 54.89 -56.43
CA LYS A 891 29.55 54.01 -57.42
C LYS A 891 28.03 53.94 -57.23
N GLU A 892 27.55 53.83 -56.00
CA GLU A 892 26.10 53.81 -55.72
C GLU A 892 25.43 55.16 -56.03
N PHE A 893 26.04 56.28 -55.66
CA PHE A 893 25.53 57.61 -56.03
C PHE A 893 25.47 57.78 -57.56
N LEU A 894 26.56 57.42 -58.27
CA LEU A 894 26.61 57.45 -59.73
C LEU A 894 25.55 56.55 -60.37
N ASN A 895 25.28 55.36 -59.82
CA ASN A 895 24.22 54.49 -60.33
C ASN A 895 22.83 55.15 -60.22
N ILE A 896 22.53 55.80 -59.10
CA ILE A 896 21.27 56.51 -58.87
C ILE A 896 21.16 57.72 -59.82
N TYR A 897 22.23 58.50 -59.94
CA TYR A 897 22.30 59.67 -60.81
C TYR A 897 22.15 59.29 -62.30
N LEU A 898 22.87 58.26 -62.77
CA LEU A 898 22.79 57.74 -64.15
C LEU A 898 21.42 57.17 -64.49
N LYS A 899 20.72 56.58 -63.50
CA LYS A 899 19.33 56.14 -63.66
C LYS A 899 18.41 57.35 -63.89
N GLY A 900 18.57 58.42 -63.12
CA GLY A 900 17.83 59.67 -63.30
C GLY A 900 18.02 60.30 -64.68
N ILE A 901 19.26 60.31 -65.20
CA ILE A 901 19.60 60.76 -66.57
C ILE A 901 18.83 59.95 -67.62
N LYS A 902 18.88 58.62 -67.52
CA LYS A 902 18.20 57.71 -68.46
C LYS A 902 16.68 57.88 -68.45
N GLU A 903 16.09 58.10 -67.28
CA GLU A 903 14.64 58.29 -67.13
C GLU A 903 14.15 59.64 -67.69
N HIS A 904 15.02 60.66 -67.77
CA HIS A 904 14.70 61.99 -68.31
C HIS A 904 15.17 62.20 -69.76
N GLY A 905 15.73 61.16 -70.41
CA GLY A 905 16.12 61.18 -71.82
C GLY A 905 17.23 62.18 -72.17
N ARG A 906 18.07 62.56 -71.19
CA ARG A 906 19.24 63.43 -71.39
C ARG A 906 20.50 62.64 -71.71
#